data_AF-A0A8H6PI20-F1
#
_entry.id   AF-A0A8H6PI20-F1
#
_cell.length_a   1.000
_cell.length_b   1.000
_cell.length_c   1.000
_cell.angle_alpha   90.00
_cell.angle_beta   90.00
_cell.angle_gamma   90.00
#
_symmetry.space_group_name_H-M   'P 1'
#
loop_
_entity.id
_entity.type
_entity.pdbx_description
1 polymer ?
#
loop_
_entity_poly.entity_id
_entity_poly.type
_entity_poly.pdbx_seq_one_letter_code
_entity_poly.pdbx_strand_id
1 'polypeptide(L)'
;MVRTFSKSLRIGLMVGVGGGIPSTDHDIRLGDIVISCPTGSCGGVVQYDMGKVAADGVFCRTGSLNSPPRSLLTAVNNMRAAELTDDPRYPEYLQRAIMRTRRTQAHFGRPSPQSDRLFKTKHEHPATEKTCNMCPRQWEETRSERGGQDPRPHYGIIASGNSVVKHGCTREQLRLETGALCFEMEAAGLMLDFPCIVIRGICDYSDSHKNKHWQGYAALAAAAYAKELLEYVPRGQVSQENLAVDVCTATSDPASANTICVLDALDECHPDDQNQLIHRLKDFCHRTDSSTLETWLKFLITSRPYDEVKDKFKTTTDFFPHIHLKGEEENNQIREEVNLVVRIRVKELAETALLSSDVQQRLEHQLLQMEHRTYLWLYLAIDDIRTTLKYRLLPAEESIQLIPPSVDAAYEKILARIPSNQVHTVRKIFQIIVGARRPLTTQEMAMALGIALSPRSQTAAEAGIIPMDAIHLAAFNEHTRMVQKLLTGDENDTNKADDTGSNALIWASLNGHTGVTELLLQYGADANAQGGYYGNALQAASSRGHVKVVQMLLEQGADVNAQGGEYGNALRAASSEGHEKIVQMLLQHGADANTQGGYYGNALQAASSEGHDRIVQMLLQHGADVNPQGGYYGNALQAVMG
;
A
#
# COMPACT_ATOMS: atom_id res chain seq x y z
N MET A 1 -7.12 -13.13 -8.45
CA MET A 1 -5.97 -13.87 -8.99
C MET A 1 -6.32 -14.61 -10.30
N VAL A 2 -7.34 -15.48 -10.33
CA VAL A 2 -7.72 -16.28 -11.52
C VAL A 2 -8.16 -15.44 -12.74
N ARG A 3 -8.81 -14.28 -12.55
CA ARG A 3 -9.26 -13.39 -13.65
C ARG A 3 -8.12 -12.73 -14.44
N THR A 4 -6.92 -12.62 -13.88
CA THR A 4 -5.79 -11.87 -14.46
C THR A 4 -4.72 -12.79 -15.06
N PHE A 5 -4.57 -14.01 -14.53
CA PHE A 5 -3.46 -14.93 -14.86
C PHE A 5 -3.93 -16.23 -15.51
N SER A 6 -5.10 -16.19 -16.14
CA SER A 6 -5.77 -17.37 -16.69
C SER A 6 -4.91 -18.16 -17.67
N LYS A 7 -4.00 -17.51 -18.40
CA LYS A 7 -3.30 -18.15 -19.53
C LYS A 7 -1.94 -18.79 -19.22
N SER A 8 -1.41 -18.69 -17.99
CA SER A 8 -0.01 -19.13 -17.72
C SER A 8 0.27 -19.79 -16.37
N LEU A 9 -0.60 -19.63 -15.37
CA LEU A 9 -0.35 -20.17 -14.02
C LEU A 9 -0.64 -21.67 -13.99
N ARG A 10 0.33 -22.51 -13.59
CA ARG A 10 0.19 -24.00 -13.58
C ARG A 10 0.38 -24.64 -12.21
N ILE A 11 1.19 -24.03 -11.35
CA ILE A 11 1.48 -24.52 -10.00
C ILE A 11 1.48 -23.38 -9.00
N GLY A 12 1.17 -23.68 -7.74
CA GLY A 12 1.15 -22.70 -6.66
C GLY A 12 1.76 -23.23 -5.37
N LEU A 13 2.52 -22.38 -4.68
CA LEU A 13 2.92 -22.60 -3.29
C LEU A 13 2.34 -21.47 -2.45
N MET A 14 1.75 -21.81 -1.31
CA MET A 14 1.29 -20.82 -0.35
C MET A 14 2.12 -20.94 0.93
N VAL A 15 3.03 -20.00 1.13
CA VAL A 15 4.02 -20.04 2.21
C VAL A 15 3.69 -18.98 3.25
N GLY A 16 3.73 -19.34 4.53
CA GLY A 16 3.34 -18.45 5.61
C GLY A 16 3.58 -19.08 6.98
N VAL A 17 2.88 -18.59 8.00
CA VAL A 17 2.95 -19.12 9.36
C VAL A 17 1.62 -19.70 9.80
N GLY A 18 1.68 -20.66 10.71
CA GLY A 18 0.50 -21.28 11.30
C GLY A 18 0.72 -21.61 12.76
N GLY A 19 -0.36 -21.98 13.44
CA GLY A 19 -0.32 -22.50 14.79
C GLY A 19 -0.27 -24.02 14.79
N GLY A 20 0.73 -24.59 15.44
CA GLY A 20 0.97 -26.04 15.46
C GLY A 20 -0.02 -26.78 16.34
N ILE A 21 -0.29 -28.03 15.97
CA ILE A 21 -1.15 -28.95 16.72
C ILE A 21 -0.31 -30.18 17.11
N PRO A 22 0.46 -30.11 18.21
CA PRO A 22 1.31 -31.22 18.63
C PRO A 22 0.46 -32.42 19.08
N SER A 23 0.92 -33.63 18.78
CA SER A 23 0.33 -34.88 19.23
C SER A 23 1.42 -35.90 19.59
N THR A 24 1.02 -37.07 20.09
CA THR A 24 1.94 -38.20 20.33
C THR A 24 2.60 -38.69 19.04
N ASP A 25 1.87 -38.61 17.92
CA ASP A 25 2.34 -39.10 16.62
C ASP A 25 3.15 -38.02 15.86
N HIS A 26 2.89 -36.74 16.16
CA HIS A 26 3.54 -35.59 15.55
C HIS A 26 4.03 -34.62 16.62
N ASP A 27 5.31 -34.73 16.99
CA ASP A 27 5.98 -33.85 17.94
C ASP A 27 6.20 -32.44 17.34
N ILE A 28 5.17 -31.71 16.92
CA ILE A 28 5.34 -30.40 16.25
C ILE A 28 5.89 -29.35 17.24
N ARG A 29 6.97 -28.66 16.86
CA ARG A 29 7.63 -27.64 17.70
C ARG A 29 7.60 -26.25 17.08
N LEU A 30 7.81 -25.21 17.89
CA LEU A 30 7.95 -23.86 17.34
C LEU A 30 9.17 -23.79 16.42
N GLY A 31 8.98 -23.18 15.25
CA GLY A 31 9.95 -23.13 14.17
C GLY A 31 9.91 -24.33 13.21
N ASP A 32 9.23 -25.44 13.56
CA ASP A 32 9.01 -26.53 12.61
C ASP A 32 8.15 -26.08 11.42
N ILE A 33 8.09 -26.93 10.40
CA ILE A 33 7.42 -26.64 9.14
C ILE A 33 6.35 -27.70 8.91
N VAL A 34 5.13 -27.29 8.58
CA VAL A 34 4.04 -28.18 8.19
C VAL A 34 3.73 -27.99 6.72
N ILE A 35 3.68 -29.10 5.98
CA ILE A 35 3.43 -29.15 4.54
C ILE A 35 2.11 -29.88 4.32
N SER A 36 1.19 -29.27 3.57
CA SER A 36 -0.08 -29.89 3.22
C SER A 36 0.14 -31.12 2.33
N CYS A 37 -0.33 -32.29 2.76
CA CYS A 37 -0.29 -33.51 1.98
C CYS A 37 -1.69 -34.12 1.83
N PRO A 38 -2.10 -34.52 0.61
CA PRO A 38 -3.38 -35.20 0.39
C PRO A 38 -3.49 -36.47 1.24
N THR A 39 -4.64 -36.63 1.90
CA THR A 39 -4.94 -37.81 2.72
C THR A 39 -6.40 -38.21 2.50
N GLY A 40 -6.64 -39.45 2.05
CA GLY A 40 -7.99 -39.91 1.71
C GLY A 40 -8.64 -39.05 0.63
N SER A 41 -9.82 -38.49 0.91
CA SER A 41 -10.55 -37.56 0.03
C SER A 41 -10.17 -36.08 0.21
N CYS A 42 -9.23 -35.77 1.10
CA CYS A 42 -8.78 -34.41 1.36
C CYS A 42 -7.55 -34.06 0.50
N GLY A 43 -7.57 -32.91 -0.18
CA GLY A 43 -6.42 -32.35 -0.92
C GLY A 43 -5.27 -31.86 -0.04
N GLY A 44 -5.30 -32.10 1.27
CA GLY A 44 -4.27 -31.70 2.23
C GLY A 44 -4.59 -30.43 3.01
N VAL A 45 -5.67 -29.72 2.66
CA VAL A 45 -6.20 -28.59 3.45
C VAL A 45 -7.70 -28.78 3.66
N VAL A 46 -8.15 -28.69 4.91
CA VAL A 46 -9.56 -28.79 5.31
C VAL A 46 -10.06 -27.43 5.77
N GLN A 47 -11.27 -27.05 5.36
CA GLN A 47 -11.92 -25.84 5.85
C GLN A 47 -12.71 -26.13 7.12
N TYR A 48 -12.57 -25.26 8.12
CA TYR A 48 -13.46 -25.20 9.28
C TYR A 48 -14.08 -23.79 9.40
N ASP A 49 -15.40 -23.72 9.58
CA ASP A 49 -16.13 -22.46 9.79
C ASP A 49 -16.58 -22.35 11.24
N MET A 50 -16.07 -21.35 11.96
CA MET A 50 -16.48 -21.08 13.36
C MET A 50 -17.81 -20.33 13.47
N GLY A 51 -18.36 -19.83 12.34
CA GLY A 51 -19.60 -19.03 12.31
C GLY A 51 -20.88 -19.83 12.06
N LYS A 52 -20.79 -21.08 11.61
CA LYS A 52 -21.92 -22.01 11.47
C LYS A 52 -21.82 -23.12 12.51
N VAL A 53 -22.01 -22.75 13.77
CA VAL A 53 -22.25 -23.75 14.82
C VAL A 53 -23.65 -24.34 14.57
N ALA A 54 -23.72 -25.64 14.26
CA ALA A 54 -25.00 -26.33 14.18
C ALA A 54 -25.68 -26.31 15.56
N ALA A 55 -27.01 -26.52 15.60
CA ALA A 55 -27.82 -26.37 16.83
C ALA A 55 -27.39 -27.26 18.02
N ASP A 56 -26.44 -28.17 17.80
CA ASP A 56 -25.83 -29.11 18.75
C ASP A 56 -24.40 -28.74 19.18
N GLY A 57 -23.82 -27.63 18.69
CA GLY A 57 -22.45 -27.23 19.04
C GLY A 57 -21.36 -27.94 18.23
N VAL A 58 -21.72 -28.73 17.21
CA VAL A 58 -20.77 -29.54 16.42
C VAL A 58 -20.18 -28.71 15.27
N PHE A 59 -18.84 -28.73 15.15
CA PHE A 59 -18.12 -28.07 14.06
C PHE A 59 -18.41 -28.75 12.72
N CYS A 60 -18.76 -27.96 11.71
CA CYS A 60 -19.06 -28.49 10.37
C CYS A 60 -17.88 -28.23 9.42
N ARG A 61 -17.33 -29.30 8.83
CA ARG A 61 -16.42 -29.20 7.68
C ARG A 61 -17.17 -28.55 6.52
N THR A 62 -16.71 -27.39 6.08
CA THR A 62 -17.37 -26.63 5.01
C THR A 62 -16.75 -26.87 3.62
N GLY A 63 -15.55 -27.46 3.57
CA GLY A 63 -14.86 -27.76 2.31
C GLY A 63 -13.49 -28.40 2.49
N SER A 64 -12.82 -28.63 1.37
CA SER A 64 -11.39 -28.95 1.30
C SER A 64 -10.79 -28.35 0.05
N LEU A 65 -9.50 -28.03 0.09
CA LEU A 65 -8.79 -27.54 -1.09
C LEU A 65 -8.72 -28.65 -2.15
N ASN A 66 -8.73 -28.26 -3.43
CA ASN A 66 -8.43 -29.16 -4.53
C ASN A 66 -7.04 -29.79 -4.32
N SER A 67 -6.87 -31.03 -4.80
CA SER A 67 -5.57 -31.68 -4.71
C SER A 67 -4.48 -30.84 -5.38
N PRO A 68 -3.28 -30.74 -4.78
CA PRO A 68 -2.18 -30.00 -5.38
C PRO A 68 -1.76 -30.61 -6.73
N PRO A 69 -1.12 -29.82 -7.61
CA PRO A 69 -0.58 -30.30 -8.89
C PRO A 69 0.34 -31.50 -8.70
N ARG A 70 0.33 -32.45 -9.65
CA ARG A 70 1.11 -33.70 -9.53
C ARG A 70 2.61 -33.43 -9.50
N SER A 71 3.08 -32.42 -10.23
CA SER A 71 4.47 -31.99 -10.25
C SER A 71 4.94 -31.53 -8.86
N LEU A 72 4.07 -30.86 -8.09
CA LEU A 72 4.38 -30.42 -6.74
C LEU A 72 4.35 -31.59 -5.75
N LEU A 73 3.39 -32.52 -5.87
CA LEU A 73 3.38 -33.74 -5.05
C LEU A 73 4.61 -34.63 -5.32
N THR A 74 5.02 -34.71 -6.59
CA THR A 74 6.24 -35.43 -7.00
C THR A 74 7.47 -34.75 -6.40
N ALA A 75 7.55 -33.42 -6.44
CA ALA A 75 8.64 -32.67 -5.81
C ALA A 75 8.73 -32.93 -4.29
N VAL A 76 7.59 -32.90 -3.59
CA VAL A 76 7.53 -33.23 -2.16
C VAL A 76 8.01 -34.65 -1.88
N ASN A 77 7.57 -35.63 -2.67
CA ASN A 77 7.99 -37.02 -2.48
C ASN A 77 9.47 -37.22 -2.78
N ASN A 78 10.00 -36.57 -3.82
CA ASN A 78 11.42 -36.63 -4.17
C ASN A 78 12.29 -36.00 -3.08
N MET A 79 11.88 -34.85 -2.54
CA MET A 79 12.58 -34.20 -1.44
C MET A 79 12.57 -35.07 -0.18
N ARG A 80 11.42 -35.68 0.16
CA ARG A 80 11.29 -36.62 1.29
C ARG A 80 12.15 -37.88 1.11
N ALA A 81 12.27 -38.37 -0.11
CA ALA A 81 13.13 -39.52 -0.40
C ALA A 81 14.63 -39.14 -0.29
N ALA A 82 15.00 -37.95 -0.75
CA ALA A 82 16.37 -37.44 -0.65
C ALA A 82 16.80 -37.21 0.82
N GLU A 83 15.89 -36.82 1.72
CA GLU A 83 16.16 -36.70 3.16
C GLU A 83 16.62 -38.02 3.81
N LEU A 84 16.41 -39.18 3.18
CA LEU A 84 16.91 -40.47 3.67
C LEU A 84 18.38 -40.72 3.32
N THR A 85 18.92 -40.00 2.32
CA THR A 85 20.27 -40.20 1.80
C THR A 85 21.18 -39.00 2.04
N ASP A 86 20.63 -37.79 2.02
CA ASP A 86 21.36 -36.53 2.06
C ASP A 86 20.78 -35.60 3.14
N ASP A 87 21.65 -34.80 3.75
CA ASP A 87 21.21 -33.75 4.67
C ASP A 87 20.45 -32.66 3.90
N PRO A 88 19.31 -32.17 4.42
CA PRO A 88 18.55 -31.12 3.75
C PRO A 88 19.32 -29.79 3.74
N ARG A 89 19.12 -28.98 2.69
CA ARG A 89 19.81 -27.67 2.54
C ARG A 89 19.01 -26.49 3.08
N TYR A 90 17.72 -26.65 3.33
CA TYR A 90 16.88 -25.59 3.89
C TYR A 90 17.39 -25.04 5.24
N PRO A 91 18.03 -25.81 6.15
CA PRO A 91 18.65 -25.26 7.35
C PRO A 91 19.80 -24.28 7.01
N GLU A 92 20.60 -24.59 5.98
CA GLU A 92 21.66 -23.69 5.51
C GLU A 92 21.09 -22.43 4.87
N TYR A 93 20.02 -22.56 4.07
CA TYR A 93 19.33 -21.42 3.48
C TYR A 93 18.77 -20.49 4.55
N LEU A 94 18.17 -21.07 5.60
CA LEU A 94 17.67 -20.37 6.77
C LEU A 94 18.82 -19.64 7.49
N GLN A 95 19.90 -20.34 7.84
CA GLN A 95 21.03 -19.75 8.55
C GLN A 95 21.71 -18.64 7.75
N ARG A 96 21.92 -18.85 6.45
CA ARG A 96 22.48 -17.83 5.55
C ARG A 96 21.59 -16.60 5.47
N ALA A 97 20.26 -16.78 5.43
CA ALA A 97 19.32 -15.66 5.42
C ALA A 97 19.32 -14.89 6.74
N ILE A 98 19.38 -15.58 7.88
CA ILE A 98 19.47 -14.98 9.22
C ILE A 98 20.77 -14.17 9.35
N MET A 99 21.91 -14.76 9.00
CA MET A 99 23.25 -14.18 9.19
C MET A 99 23.61 -13.10 8.16
N ARG A 100 22.73 -12.80 7.19
CA ARG A 100 23.01 -11.86 6.10
C ARG A 100 23.29 -10.43 6.58
N THR A 101 22.56 -9.97 7.60
CA THR A 101 22.68 -8.63 8.18
C THR A 101 22.36 -8.65 9.67
N ARG A 102 22.80 -7.63 10.43
CA ARG A 102 22.36 -7.47 11.83
C ARG A 102 20.83 -7.37 11.96
N ARG A 103 20.17 -6.79 10.95
CA ARG A 103 18.70 -6.63 10.90
C ARG A 103 17.99 -7.96 10.72
N THR A 104 18.42 -8.79 9.78
CA THR A 104 17.86 -10.13 9.58
C THR A 104 18.11 -11.02 10.78
N GLN A 105 19.27 -10.88 11.44
CA GLN A 105 19.56 -11.57 12.68
C GLN A 105 18.60 -11.15 13.82
N ALA A 106 18.28 -9.86 13.93
CA ALA A 106 17.37 -9.35 14.95
C ALA A 106 15.90 -9.74 14.72
N HIS A 107 15.45 -9.82 13.47
CA HIS A 107 14.02 -10.07 13.14
C HIS A 107 13.68 -11.53 12.86
N PHE A 108 14.63 -12.32 12.34
CA PHE A 108 14.42 -13.71 11.95
C PHE A 108 15.34 -14.69 12.69
N GLY A 109 16.17 -14.19 13.61
CA GLY A 109 17.00 -15.03 14.46
C GLY A 109 16.15 -15.98 15.29
N ARG A 110 16.69 -17.17 15.54
CA ARG A 110 15.97 -18.17 16.32
C ARG A 110 15.79 -17.69 17.76
N PRO A 111 14.56 -17.69 18.31
CA PRO A 111 14.33 -17.43 19.72
C PRO A 111 14.97 -18.50 20.62
N SER A 112 15.13 -18.18 21.90
CA SER A 112 15.66 -19.12 22.90
C SER A 112 14.82 -20.41 22.94
N PRO A 113 15.43 -21.61 23.01
CA PRO A 113 14.70 -22.87 23.16
C PRO A 113 13.75 -22.89 24.37
N GLN A 114 14.05 -22.12 25.42
CA GLN A 114 13.21 -22.01 26.62
C GLN A 114 11.88 -21.29 26.36
N SER A 115 11.75 -20.59 25.23
CA SER A 115 10.51 -19.92 24.81
C SER A 115 9.56 -20.82 24.02
N ASP A 116 9.99 -22.03 23.67
CA ASP A 116 9.15 -23.09 23.13
C ASP A 116 8.46 -23.83 24.28
N ARG A 117 7.24 -23.39 24.61
CA ARG A 117 6.47 -23.88 25.76
C ARG A 117 5.11 -24.35 25.29
N LEU A 118 4.86 -25.65 25.42
CA LEU A 118 3.57 -26.27 25.12
C LEU A 118 2.80 -26.50 26.43
N PHE A 119 1.55 -26.03 26.49
CA PHE A 119 0.68 -26.19 27.65
C PHE A 119 -0.34 -27.31 27.45
N LYS A 120 -0.71 -27.97 28.56
CA LYS A 120 -1.79 -28.97 28.61
C LYS A 120 -3.11 -28.33 28.21
N THR A 121 -3.93 -29.07 27.48
CA THR A 121 -5.18 -28.58 26.86
C THR A 121 -6.21 -28.02 27.83
N LYS A 122 -6.21 -28.48 29.10
CA LYS A 122 -7.21 -28.14 30.12
C LYS A 122 -6.97 -26.81 30.86
N HIS A 123 -5.83 -26.16 30.64
CA HIS A 123 -5.49 -24.93 31.36
C HIS A 123 -5.67 -23.71 30.47
N GLU A 124 -6.36 -22.70 31.01
CA GLU A 124 -6.51 -21.40 30.36
C GLU A 124 -5.45 -20.43 30.87
N HIS A 125 -4.92 -19.62 29.96
CA HIS A 125 -3.91 -18.64 30.33
C HIS A 125 -4.54 -17.44 31.06
N PRO A 126 -3.82 -16.82 32.03
CA PRO A 126 -4.33 -15.65 32.74
C PRO A 126 -4.60 -14.48 31.77
N ALA A 127 -5.84 -13.98 31.75
CA ALA A 127 -6.29 -12.96 30.79
C ALA A 127 -5.58 -11.60 30.91
N THR A 128 -4.83 -11.37 32.00
CA THR A 128 -4.14 -10.11 32.29
C THR A 128 -2.82 -9.95 31.53
N GLU A 129 -2.27 -11.03 30.97
CA GLU A 129 -0.94 -11.04 30.35
C GLU A 129 -1.00 -11.30 28.85
N LYS A 130 -0.04 -10.73 28.09
CA LYS A 130 0.05 -10.92 26.62
C LYS A 130 1.01 -12.02 26.20
N THR A 131 1.74 -12.60 27.14
CA THR A 131 2.76 -13.63 26.88
C THR A 131 2.69 -14.76 27.90
N CYS A 132 3.22 -15.93 27.56
CA CYS A 132 3.23 -17.07 28.47
C CYS A 132 4.28 -16.98 29.58
N ASN A 133 5.07 -15.91 29.68
CA ASN A 133 6.18 -15.81 30.65
C ASN A 133 5.72 -15.99 32.11
N MET A 134 4.53 -15.49 32.43
CA MET A 134 3.92 -15.60 33.77
C MET A 134 3.04 -16.84 33.96
N CYS A 135 2.92 -17.71 32.94
CA CYS A 135 2.14 -18.94 33.05
C CYS A 135 2.89 -19.97 33.90
N PRO A 136 2.21 -20.64 34.86
CA PRO A 136 2.81 -21.66 35.71
C PRO A 136 3.45 -22.81 34.92
N ARG A 137 4.71 -23.14 35.25
CA ARG A 137 5.44 -24.25 34.59
C ARG A 137 4.79 -25.61 34.79
N GLN A 138 4.03 -25.81 35.87
CA GLN A 138 3.28 -27.04 36.14
C GLN A 138 2.18 -27.36 35.11
N TRP A 139 1.79 -26.37 34.31
CA TRP A 139 0.80 -26.52 33.24
C TRP A 139 1.43 -26.95 31.91
N GLU A 140 2.76 -27.00 31.84
CA GLU A 140 3.47 -27.42 30.63
C GLU A 140 3.36 -28.94 30.41
N GLU A 141 3.31 -29.32 29.14
CA GLU A 141 3.46 -30.69 28.68
C GLU A 141 4.93 -31.09 28.77
N THR A 142 5.22 -32.22 29.43
CA THR A 142 6.58 -32.76 29.48
C THR A 142 6.89 -33.43 28.14
N ARG A 143 7.85 -32.88 27.39
CA ARG A 143 8.30 -33.42 26.10
C ARG A 143 9.74 -33.93 26.21
N SER A 144 10.07 -34.97 25.47
CA SER A 144 11.45 -35.48 25.39
C SER A 144 12.37 -34.46 24.74
N GLU A 145 13.66 -34.47 25.10
CA GLU A 145 14.66 -33.69 24.38
C GLU A 145 14.73 -34.15 22.92
N ARG A 146 14.83 -33.18 22.01
CA ARG A 146 14.97 -33.43 20.58
C ARG A 146 16.43 -33.30 20.19
N GLY A 147 16.94 -34.30 19.48
CA GLY A 147 18.26 -34.23 18.85
C GLY A 147 18.27 -33.19 17.72
N GLY A 148 19.19 -32.24 17.78
CA GLY A 148 19.33 -31.19 16.80
C GLY A 148 18.37 -30.02 17.00
N GLN A 149 18.74 -28.91 16.39
CA GLN A 149 18.07 -27.64 16.52
C GLN A 149 17.32 -27.26 15.24
N ASP A 150 17.57 -27.90 14.12
CA ASP A 150 16.98 -27.52 12.84
C ASP A 150 15.46 -27.75 12.79
N PRO A 151 14.74 -26.93 12.02
CA PRO A 151 13.30 -27.08 11.88
C PRO A 151 12.99 -28.38 11.16
N ARG A 152 12.00 -29.13 11.66
CA ARG A 152 11.60 -30.41 11.08
C ARG A 152 10.34 -30.27 10.22
N PRO A 153 10.32 -30.88 9.01
CA PRO A 153 9.12 -30.90 8.19
C PRO A 153 8.14 -31.97 8.69
N HIS A 154 6.88 -31.61 8.79
CA HIS A 154 5.76 -32.48 9.09
C HIS A 154 4.77 -32.43 7.94
N TYR A 155 4.21 -33.57 7.57
CA TYR A 155 3.45 -33.73 6.34
C TYR A 155 2.07 -34.28 6.67
N GLY A 156 1.01 -33.54 6.35
CA GLY A 156 -0.33 -33.96 6.69
C GLY A 156 -1.38 -32.92 6.37
N ILE A 157 -2.51 -33.00 7.06
CA ILE A 157 -3.64 -32.10 6.86
C ILE A 157 -3.36 -30.75 7.54
N ILE A 158 -3.66 -29.65 6.85
CA ILE A 158 -3.68 -28.30 7.40
C ILE A 158 -5.14 -27.85 7.54
N ALA A 159 -5.52 -27.35 8.71
CA ALA A 159 -6.85 -26.80 8.93
C ALA A 159 -6.84 -25.29 8.66
N SER A 160 -7.74 -24.85 7.77
CA SER A 160 -7.89 -23.46 7.37
C SER A 160 -9.23 -22.91 7.83
N GLY A 161 -9.23 -21.75 8.50
CA GLY A 161 -10.47 -21.18 9.04
C GLY A 161 -10.53 -19.66 9.01
N ASN A 162 -11.76 -19.15 9.12
CA ASN A 162 -12.06 -17.70 9.19
C ASN A 162 -11.85 -17.09 10.59
N SER A 163 -11.46 -17.90 11.58
CA SER A 163 -11.27 -17.49 12.98
C SER A 163 -10.06 -18.17 13.59
N VAL A 164 -9.36 -17.43 14.46
CA VAL A 164 -8.18 -17.91 15.19
C VAL A 164 -8.60 -18.87 16.30
N VAL A 165 -7.99 -20.07 16.34
CA VAL A 165 -8.11 -20.98 17.49
C VAL A 165 -7.24 -20.47 18.64
N LYS A 166 -7.83 -20.27 19.82
CA LYS A 166 -7.16 -19.70 21.01
C LYS A 166 -7.31 -20.55 22.28
N HIS A 167 -7.90 -21.74 22.15
CA HIS A 167 -8.17 -22.62 23.29
C HIS A 167 -7.64 -24.02 23.01
N GLY A 168 -6.89 -24.57 23.97
CA GLY A 168 -6.28 -25.90 23.86
C GLY A 168 -7.30 -27.03 23.68
N CYS A 169 -8.47 -26.93 24.32
CA CYS A 169 -9.59 -27.87 24.12
C CYS A 169 -10.10 -27.85 22.67
N THR A 170 -10.35 -26.67 22.10
CA THR A 170 -10.81 -26.52 20.72
C THR A 170 -9.77 -27.04 19.72
N ARG A 171 -8.48 -26.75 19.96
CA ARG A 171 -7.37 -27.31 19.18
C ARG A 171 -7.43 -28.84 19.16
N GLU A 172 -7.57 -29.46 20.32
CA GLU A 172 -7.55 -30.93 20.44
C GLU A 172 -8.79 -31.57 19.82
N GLN A 173 -9.96 -30.95 19.99
CA GLN A 173 -11.18 -31.40 19.34
C GLN A 173 -11.04 -31.39 17.80
N LEU A 174 -10.61 -30.27 17.24
CA LEU A 174 -10.40 -30.15 15.79
C LEU A 174 -9.32 -31.12 15.27
N ARG A 175 -8.28 -31.39 16.07
CA ARG A 175 -7.27 -32.42 15.75
C ARG A 175 -7.90 -33.80 15.62
N LEU A 176 -8.75 -34.20 16.57
CA LEU A 176 -9.42 -35.50 16.57
C LEU A 176 -10.41 -35.62 15.41
N GLU A 177 -11.11 -34.54 15.09
CA GLU A 177 -12.11 -34.50 14.01
C GLU A 177 -11.47 -34.50 12.61
N THR A 178 -10.34 -33.79 12.43
CA THR A 178 -9.77 -33.52 11.09
C THR A 178 -8.44 -34.21 10.82
N GLY A 179 -7.70 -34.62 11.86
CA GLY A 179 -6.32 -35.07 11.74
C GLY A 179 -5.33 -33.95 11.39
N ALA A 180 -5.70 -32.68 11.55
CA ALA A 180 -4.86 -31.56 11.20
C ALA A 180 -3.60 -31.43 12.06
N LEU A 181 -2.51 -30.98 11.44
CA LEU A 181 -1.20 -30.75 12.06
C LEU A 181 -0.96 -29.28 12.40
N CYS A 182 -1.63 -28.35 11.72
CA CYS A 182 -1.61 -26.94 12.06
C CYS A 182 -2.89 -26.21 11.65
N PHE A 183 -3.13 -25.06 12.27
CA PHE A 183 -4.13 -24.07 11.87
C PHE A 183 -3.50 -22.90 11.11
N GLU A 184 -4.18 -22.43 10.09
CA GLU A 184 -3.85 -21.20 9.37
C GLU A 184 -5.15 -20.51 8.88
N MET A 185 -5.06 -19.29 8.35
CA MET A 185 -6.24 -18.48 8.02
C MET A 185 -6.29 -18.03 6.55
N GLU A 186 -5.22 -18.27 5.80
CA GLU A 186 -5.02 -17.72 4.47
C GLU A 186 -5.58 -18.64 3.37
N ALA A 187 -5.55 -19.96 3.55
CA ALA A 187 -6.04 -20.89 2.53
C ALA A 187 -7.57 -20.83 2.33
N ALA A 188 -8.32 -20.42 3.37
CA ALA A 188 -9.78 -20.43 3.41
C ALA A 188 -10.40 -19.57 2.28
N GLY A 189 -9.73 -18.48 1.91
CA GLY A 189 -10.16 -17.59 0.83
C GLY A 189 -9.82 -18.07 -0.59
N LEU A 190 -9.00 -19.12 -0.73
CA LEU A 190 -8.59 -19.71 -2.01
C LEU A 190 -9.32 -21.03 -2.30
N MET A 191 -10.19 -21.46 -1.39
CA MET A 191 -10.82 -22.78 -1.45
C MET A 191 -11.75 -22.86 -2.66
N LEU A 192 -11.60 -23.96 -3.42
CA LEU A 192 -12.24 -24.29 -4.70
C LEU A 192 -11.55 -23.75 -5.96
N ASP A 193 -10.68 -22.73 -5.86
CA ASP A 193 -10.22 -21.94 -7.02
C ASP A 193 -8.71 -21.96 -7.30
N PHE A 194 -7.87 -22.64 -6.51
CA PHE A 194 -6.44 -22.72 -6.83
C PHE A 194 -5.75 -23.95 -6.21
N PRO A 195 -5.32 -24.94 -7.01
CA PRO A 195 -4.57 -26.08 -6.50
C PRO A 195 -3.14 -25.64 -6.15
N CYS A 196 -2.77 -25.71 -4.87
CA CYS A 196 -1.45 -25.34 -4.37
C CYS A 196 -0.99 -26.24 -3.23
N ILE A 197 0.32 -26.26 -2.94
CA ILE A 197 0.84 -26.80 -1.69
C ILE A 197 0.95 -25.67 -0.67
N VAL A 198 0.36 -25.88 0.51
CA VAL A 198 0.44 -24.98 1.65
C VAL A 198 1.60 -25.37 2.54
N ILE A 199 2.48 -24.41 2.84
CA ILE A 199 3.67 -24.58 3.68
C ILE A 199 3.58 -23.57 4.82
N ARG A 200 3.64 -24.05 6.06
CA ARG A 200 3.43 -23.23 7.25
C ARG A 200 4.57 -23.42 8.24
N GLY A 201 5.23 -22.32 8.58
CA GLY A 201 6.15 -22.30 9.70
C GLY A 201 5.37 -22.15 11.01
N ILE A 202 5.70 -22.95 12.01
CA ILE A 202 4.94 -22.98 13.26
C ILE A 202 5.40 -21.87 14.20
N CYS A 203 4.55 -20.88 14.43
CA CYS A 203 4.87 -19.71 15.26
C CYS A 203 4.19 -19.70 16.63
N ASP A 204 3.13 -20.47 16.82
CA ASP A 204 2.47 -20.68 18.12
C ASP A 204 1.84 -22.08 18.15
N TYR A 205 1.16 -22.43 19.26
CA TYR A 205 0.46 -23.70 19.42
C TYR A 205 -1.08 -23.54 19.40
N SER A 206 -1.57 -22.44 18.83
CA SER A 206 -3.00 -22.09 18.82
C SER A 206 -3.67 -22.17 20.20
N ASP A 207 -2.93 -21.74 21.21
CA ASP A 207 -3.39 -21.48 22.56
C ASP A 207 -3.57 -19.97 22.77
N SER A 208 -3.95 -19.57 23.98
CA SER A 208 -4.52 -18.23 24.22
C SER A 208 -3.53 -17.08 23.98
N HIS A 209 -2.22 -17.34 23.92
CA HIS A 209 -1.19 -16.32 23.72
C HIS A 209 -0.42 -16.52 22.42
N LYS A 210 -0.40 -15.49 21.56
CA LYS A 210 0.45 -15.49 20.35
C LYS A 210 1.93 -15.38 20.72
N ASN A 211 2.75 -16.31 20.24
CA ASN A 211 4.20 -16.25 20.44
C ASN A 211 4.89 -15.42 19.33
N LYS A 212 4.68 -14.10 19.37
CA LYS A 212 5.17 -13.16 18.33
C LYS A 212 6.67 -13.24 18.06
N HIS A 213 7.48 -13.67 19.02
CA HIS A 213 8.93 -13.82 18.87
C HIS A 213 9.30 -14.91 17.84
N TRP A 214 8.46 -15.95 17.68
CA TRP A 214 8.71 -17.03 16.74
C TRP A 214 8.21 -16.77 15.33
N GLN A 215 7.35 -15.77 15.12
CA GLN A 215 6.74 -15.49 13.81
C GLN A 215 7.78 -15.25 12.71
N GLY A 216 8.82 -14.45 12.99
CA GLY A 216 9.89 -14.18 12.03
C GLY A 216 10.65 -15.45 11.65
N TYR A 217 11.20 -16.16 12.65
CA TYR A 217 11.94 -17.40 12.42
C TYR A 217 11.10 -18.46 11.69
N ALA A 218 9.85 -18.66 12.10
CA ALA A 218 8.93 -19.61 11.50
C ALA A 218 8.61 -19.28 10.03
N ALA A 219 8.31 -18.01 9.72
CA ALA A 219 8.07 -17.58 8.35
C ALA A 219 9.29 -17.84 7.46
N LEU A 220 10.50 -17.55 7.97
CA LEU A 220 11.73 -17.77 7.23
C LEU A 220 12.05 -19.26 7.07
N ALA A 221 11.76 -20.10 8.07
CA ALA A 221 11.90 -21.55 7.97
C ALA A 221 11.01 -22.12 6.86
N ALA A 222 9.73 -21.72 6.81
CA ALA A 222 8.81 -22.12 5.74
C ALA A 222 9.28 -21.66 4.35
N ALA A 223 9.81 -20.44 4.25
CA ALA A 223 10.37 -19.91 3.00
C ALA A 223 11.65 -20.65 2.57
N ALA A 224 12.52 -21.01 3.51
CA ALA A 224 13.73 -21.78 3.24
C ALA A 224 13.40 -23.18 2.72
N TYR A 225 12.41 -23.85 3.31
CA TYR A 225 11.92 -25.14 2.82
C TYR A 225 11.28 -25.01 1.44
N ALA A 226 10.40 -24.01 1.24
CA ALA A 226 9.77 -23.78 -0.06
C ALA A 226 10.79 -23.51 -1.17
N LYS A 227 11.87 -22.79 -0.85
CA LYS A 227 12.99 -22.55 -1.76
C LYS A 227 13.66 -23.85 -2.19
N GLU A 228 13.96 -24.75 -1.25
CA GLU A 228 14.56 -26.05 -1.60
C GLU A 228 13.57 -26.93 -2.38
N LEU A 229 12.29 -26.96 -1.98
CA LEU A 229 11.25 -27.71 -2.67
C LEU A 229 11.17 -27.35 -4.17
N LEU A 230 11.32 -26.06 -4.51
CA LEU A 230 11.33 -25.59 -5.90
C LEU A 230 12.45 -26.22 -6.74
N GLU A 231 13.56 -26.63 -6.13
CA GLU A 231 14.66 -27.31 -6.83
C GLU A 231 14.30 -28.75 -7.21
N TYR A 232 13.37 -29.37 -6.48
CA TYR A 232 12.85 -30.70 -6.76
C TYR A 232 11.67 -30.70 -7.74
N VAL A 233 11.19 -29.54 -8.18
CA VAL A 233 10.06 -29.44 -9.12
C VAL A 233 10.50 -29.83 -10.53
N PRO A 234 9.96 -30.93 -11.09
CA PRO A 234 10.37 -31.41 -12.41
C PRO A 234 9.83 -30.50 -13.52
N ARG A 235 10.72 -29.71 -14.14
CA ARG A 235 10.37 -28.72 -15.18
C ARG A 235 9.50 -29.30 -16.30
N GLY A 236 9.80 -30.52 -16.76
CA GLY A 236 9.04 -31.19 -17.82
C GLY A 236 7.61 -31.55 -17.44
N GLN A 237 7.34 -31.82 -16.15
CA GLN A 237 5.98 -32.12 -15.68
C GLN A 237 5.18 -30.84 -15.44
N VAL A 238 5.81 -29.74 -15.03
CA VAL A 238 5.11 -28.44 -14.85
C VAL A 238 4.46 -27.98 -16.15
N SER A 239 5.10 -28.18 -17.30
CA SER A 239 4.52 -27.88 -18.61
C SER A 239 3.31 -28.76 -18.97
N GLN A 240 3.17 -29.93 -18.33
CA GLN A 240 2.07 -30.88 -18.53
C GLN A 240 0.92 -30.68 -17.53
N GLU A 241 1.11 -29.90 -16.46
CA GLU A 241 0.04 -29.55 -15.52
C GLU A 241 -0.99 -28.65 -16.21
N ASN A 242 -2.27 -28.85 -15.86
CA ASN A 242 -3.34 -27.98 -16.34
C ASN A 242 -3.12 -26.54 -15.86
N LEU A 243 -3.59 -25.55 -16.63
CA LEU A 243 -3.59 -24.18 -16.13
C LEU A 243 -4.53 -24.10 -14.92
N ALA A 244 -4.18 -23.26 -13.96
CA ALA A 244 -5.00 -22.96 -12.80
C ALA A 244 -6.42 -22.52 -13.22
N VAL A 245 -6.57 -21.83 -14.35
CA VAL A 245 -7.89 -21.49 -14.88
C VAL A 245 -8.64 -22.68 -15.46
N ASP A 246 -7.97 -23.67 -16.07
CA ASP A 246 -8.61 -24.85 -16.65
C ASP A 246 -9.12 -25.79 -15.55
N VAL A 247 -8.40 -25.82 -14.41
CA VAL A 247 -8.85 -26.50 -13.19
C VAL A 247 -10.05 -25.79 -12.56
N CYS A 248 -10.18 -24.47 -12.74
CA CYS A 248 -11.25 -23.66 -12.14
C CYS A 248 -12.43 -23.37 -13.07
N THR A 249 -12.26 -23.52 -14.39
CA THR A 249 -13.27 -23.29 -15.41
C THR A 249 -13.02 -24.21 -16.60
N ALA A 250 -13.91 -25.16 -16.86
CA ALA A 250 -13.88 -25.96 -18.07
C ALA A 250 -14.34 -25.11 -19.27
N THR A 251 -13.41 -24.64 -20.13
CA THR A 251 -13.55 -24.49 -21.60
C THR A 251 -12.35 -23.79 -22.29
N SER A 252 -11.74 -24.54 -23.22
CA SER A 252 -11.20 -24.21 -24.56
C SER A 252 -10.03 -23.22 -24.83
N ASP A 253 -8.96 -23.84 -25.36
CA ASP A 253 -8.13 -23.52 -26.56
C ASP A 253 -6.71 -22.87 -26.40
N PRO A 254 -5.67 -23.35 -27.13
CA PRO A 254 -4.26 -23.19 -26.77
C PRO A 254 -3.50 -22.18 -27.64
N ALA A 255 -2.52 -21.47 -27.04
CA ALA A 255 -1.20 -21.24 -27.64
C ALA A 255 -0.28 -20.42 -26.72
N SER A 256 1.00 -20.81 -26.73
CA SER A 256 2.23 -20.05 -26.44
C SER A 256 2.74 -19.97 -24.98
N ALA A 257 4.01 -20.36 -24.84
CA ALA A 257 4.76 -20.55 -23.61
C ALA A 257 5.45 -19.25 -23.14
N ASN A 258 4.91 -18.58 -22.11
CA ASN A 258 5.47 -17.35 -21.55
C ASN A 258 5.12 -17.17 -20.05
N THR A 259 5.99 -16.50 -19.29
CA THR A 259 5.86 -16.35 -17.82
C THR A 259 5.57 -14.90 -17.42
N ILE A 260 4.57 -14.69 -16.53
CA ILE A 260 4.25 -13.37 -15.96
C ILE A 260 4.39 -13.44 -14.43
N CYS A 261 5.20 -12.55 -13.85
CA CYS A 261 5.38 -12.39 -12.41
C CYS A 261 4.57 -11.20 -11.90
N VAL A 262 3.93 -11.34 -10.74
CA VAL A 262 2.97 -10.37 -10.20
C VAL A 262 3.40 -9.93 -8.82
N LEU A 263 3.54 -8.62 -8.62
CA LEU A 263 3.97 -8.02 -7.37
C LEU A 263 2.88 -7.04 -6.93
N ASP A 264 2.15 -7.41 -5.88
CA ASP A 264 1.03 -6.64 -5.35
C ASP A 264 1.48 -5.70 -4.21
N ALA A 265 0.84 -4.54 -4.09
CA ALA A 265 1.04 -3.57 -3.01
C ALA A 265 2.52 -3.12 -2.83
N LEU A 266 3.17 -2.70 -3.93
CA LEU A 266 4.55 -2.24 -3.88
C LEU A 266 4.76 -1.07 -2.89
N ASP A 267 3.74 -0.23 -2.66
CA ASP A 267 3.77 0.88 -1.71
C ASP A 267 3.77 0.45 -0.24
N GLU A 268 3.41 -0.80 0.07
CA GLU A 268 3.49 -1.34 1.42
C GLU A 268 4.87 -1.95 1.73
N CYS A 269 5.75 -2.07 0.73
CA CYS A 269 7.11 -2.54 0.91
C CYS A 269 7.95 -1.54 1.72
N HIS A 270 8.88 -2.05 2.52
CA HIS A 270 9.89 -1.21 3.16
C HIS A 270 10.70 -0.45 2.10
N PRO A 271 11.04 0.84 2.30
CA PRO A 271 11.69 1.67 1.27
C PRO A 271 12.96 1.05 0.67
N ASP A 272 13.80 0.44 1.49
CA ASP A 272 15.03 -0.25 1.03
C ASP A 272 14.75 -1.45 0.12
N ASP A 273 13.76 -2.28 0.49
CA ASP A 273 13.39 -3.48 -0.27
C ASP A 273 12.70 -3.09 -1.58
N GLN A 274 11.84 -2.06 -1.51
CA GLN A 274 11.22 -1.44 -2.68
C GLN A 274 12.29 -0.93 -3.66
N ASN A 275 13.29 -0.20 -3.17
CA ASN A 275 14.40 0.32 -3.99
C ASN A 275 15.21 -0.82 -4.63
N GLN A 276 15.54 -1.86 -3.86
CA GLN A 276 16.30 -3.00 -4.36
C GLN A 276 15.52 -3.79 -5.43
N LEU A 277 14.21 -3.98 -5.24
CA LEU A 277 13.35 -4.65 -6.20
C LEU A 277 13.26 -3.85 -7.50
N ILE A 278 12.99 -2.54 -7.41
CA ILE A 278 12.94 -1.64 -8.57
C ILE A 278 14.29 -1.65 -9.31
N HIS A 279 15.41 -1.57 -8.60
CA HIS A 279 16.75 -1.63 -9.22
C HIS A 279 16.97 -2.93 -9.99
N ARG A 280 16.64 -4.09 -9.40
CA ARG A 280 16.79 -5.39 -10.06
C ARG A 280 15.90 -5.53 -11.30
N LEU A 281 14.69 -4.97 -11.25
CA LEU A 281 13.77 -4.94 -12.40
C LEU A 281 14.34 -4.07 -13.53
N LYS A 282 14.94 -2.92 -13.20
CA LYS A 282 15.66 -2.09 -14.16
C LYS A 282 16.84 -2.84 -14.79
N ASP A 283 17.71 -3.43 -13.97
CA ASP A 283 18.85 -4.22 -14.45
C ASP A 283 18.41 -5.36 -15.37
N PHE A 284 17.32 -6.03 -15.03
CA PHE A 284 16.75 -7.11 -15.85
C PHE A 284 16.35 -6.61 -17.24
N CYS A 285 15.67 -5.46 -17.33
CA CYS A 285 15.23 -4.90 -18.59
C CYS A 285 16.37 -4.36 -19.46
N HIS A 286 17.44 -3.82 -18.85
CA HIS A 286 18.58 -3.24 -19.57
C HIS A 286 19.58 -4.29 -20.09
N ARG A 287 19.50 -5.55 -19.63
CA ARG A 287 20.41 -6.65 -20.02
C ARG A 287 20.04 -7.35 -21.34
N THR A 288 19.16 -6.77 -22.15
CA THR A 288 18.75 -7.38 -23.43
C THR A 288 19.77 -7.12 -24.54
N ASP A 289 20.88 -7.85 -24.51
CA ASP A 289 21.70 -8.08 -25.69
C ASP A 289 21.15 -9.27 -26.49
N SER A 290 20.94 -9.01 -27.78
CA SER A 290 20.90 -9.95 -28.91
C SER A 290 20.92 -11.45 -28.56
N SER A 291 19.75 -12.04 -28.30
CA SER A 291 19.60 -13.49 -28.46
C SER A 291 18.24 -13.84 -29.06
N THR A 292 18.30 -14.70 -30.06
CA THR A 292 17.22 -15.22 -30.89
C THR A 292 16.35 -16.26 -30.17
N LEU A 293 15.98 -16.00 -28.90
CA LEU A 293 15.23 -16.96 -28.06
C LEU A 293 13.73 -16.63 -27.99
N GLU A 294 12.90 -17.63 -28.32
CA GLU A 294 11.43 -17.62 -28.37
C GLU A 294 10.71 -17.54 -26.98
N THR A 295 11.35 -17.03 -25.92
CA THR A 295 10.80 -17.04 -24.55
C THR A 295 10.85 -15.66 -23.88
N TRP A 296 9.74 -15.15 -23.32
CA TRP A 296 9.72 -13.89 -22.57
C TRP A 296 9.19 -14.01 -21.13
N LEU A 297 9.73 -13.15 -20.24
CA LEU A 297 9.32 -12.98 -18.84
C LEU A 297 8.78 -11.55 -18.67
N LYS A 298 7.52 -11.41 -18.21
CA LYS A 298 6.89 -10.10 -17.93
C LYS A 298 6.66 -9.92 -16.43
N PHE A 299 6.66 -8.68 -15.99
CA PHE A 299 6.30 -8.28 -14.63
C PHE A 299 5.05 -7.41 -14.66
N LEU A 300 4.10 -7.67 -13.76
CA LEU A 300 2.95 -6.82 -13.47
C LEU A 300 3.06 -6.37 -12.01
N ILE A 301 3.05 -5.06 -11.78
CA ILE A 301 3.27 -4.48 -10.45
C ILE A 301 2.10 -3.57 -10.12
N THR A 302 1.49 -3.77 -8.95
CA THR A 302 0.43 -2.89 -8.44
C THR A 302 0.98 -2.01 -7.34
N SER A 303 0.51 -0.77 -7.29
CA SER A 303 0.80 0.15 -6.21
C SER A 303 -0.22 1.27 -6.20
N ARG A 304 -0.43 1.91 -5.04
CA ARG A 304 -1.06 3.23 -4.99
C ARG A 304 -0.27 4.24 -5.83
N PRO A 305 -0.92 5.24 -6.42
CA PRO A 305 -0.31 6.12 -7.42
C PRO A 305 0.59 7.22 -6.80
N TYR A 306 1.37 6.90 -5.78
CA TYR A 306 2.27 7.84 -5.11
C TYR A 306 3.38 8.31 -6.06
N ASP A 307 3.65 9.62 -6.06
CA ASP A 307 4.65 10.26 -6.93
C ASP A 307 6.04 9.64 -6.76
N GLU A 308 6.46 9.34 -5.53
CA GLU A 308 7.77 8.73 -5.27
C GLU A 308 7.93 7.33 -5.89
N VAL A 309 6.85 6.55 -5.93
CA VAL A 309 6.87 5.24 -6.58
C VAL A 309 6.93 5.43 -8.09
N LYS A 310 6.15 6.37 -8.65
CA LYS A 310 6.19 6.72 -10.08
C LYS A 310 7.55 7.25 -10.51
N ASP A 311 8.15 8.18 -9.76
CA ASP A 311 9.44 8.80 -10.04
C ASP A 311 10.58 7.76 -10.05
N LYS A 312 10.53 6.77 -9.15
CA LYS A 312 11.48 5.65 -9.17
C LYS A 312 11.42 4.83 -10.45
N PHE A 313 10.28 4.77 -11.13
CA PHE A 313 10.15 4.12 -12.43
C PHE A 313 10.37 5.07 -13.61
N LYS A 314 10.32 6.41 -13.42
CA LYS A 314 10.35 7.46 -14.45
C LYS A 314 11.55 7.42 -15.40
N THR A 315 12.70 6.97 -14.92
CA THR A 315 13.88 6.74 -15.78
C THR A 315 13.75 5.52 -16.71
N THR A 316 12.67 4.76 -16.60
CA THR A 316 12.41 3.52 -17.36
C THR A 316 10.98 3.47 -17.91
N THR A 317 10.16 4.51 -17.68
CA THR A 317 8.71 4.51 -17.97
C THR A 317 8.38 4.47 -19.46
N ASP A 318 9.29 4.90 -20.35
CA ASP A 318 9.06 4.79 -21.79
C ASP A 318 8.91 3.32 -22.26
N PHE A 319 9.35 2.36 -21.43
CA PHE A 319 9.23 0.92 -21.69
C PHE A 319 8.07 0.22 -20.97
N PHE A 320 7.38 0.88 -20.03
CA PHE A 320 6.39 0.23 -19.17
C PHE A 320 4.99 0.84 -19.32
N PRO A 321 4.01 0.12 -19.89
CA PRO A 321 2.63 0.61 -19.95
C PRO A 321 2.02 0.69 -18.54
N HIS A 322 1.45 1.84 -18.18
CA HIS A 322 0.74 2.05 -16.91
C HIS A 322 -0.77 1.96 -17.12
N ILE A 323 -1.45 1.21 -16.25
CA ILE A 323 -2.92 1.12 -16.23
C ILE A 323 -3.39 1.72 -14.91
N HIS A 324 -4.17 2.79 -14.99
CA HIS A 324 -4.81 3.39 -13.82
C HIS A 324 -6.18 2.75 -13.60
N LEU A 325 -6.31 1.98 -12.52
CA LEU A 325 -7.60 1.43 -12.09
C LEU A 325 -8.31 2.50 -11.25
N LYS A 326 -9.43 3.02 -11.73
CA LYS A 326 -10.30 3.96 -10.99
C LYS A 326 -10.94 3.26 -9.79
N GLY A 327 -10.20 3.13 -8.70
CA GLY A 327 -10.73 2.58 -7.45
C GLY A 327 -11.26 3.70 -6.59
N GLU A 328 -12.51 4.14 -6.79
CA GLU A 328 -13.32 4.89 -5.79
C GLU A 328 -14.72 5.34 -6.30
N GLU A 329 -15.08 5.15 -7.57
CA GLU A 329 -16.38 5.64 -8.09
C GLU A 329 -17.58 4.68 -7.88
N GLU A 330 -17.37 3.40 -7.51
CA GLU A 330 -18.47 2.42 -7.28
C GLU A 330 -18.66 2.06 -5.79
N ASN A 331 -19.21 3.03 -5.05
CA ASN A 331 -19.32 3.04 -3.58
C ASN A 331 -20.38 2.09 -2.97
N ASN A 332 -21.17 1.37 -3.78
CA ASN A 332 -22.31 0.60 -3.28
C ASN A 332 -21.93 -0.76 -2.67
N GLN A 333 -20.94 -1.47 -3.23
CA GLN A 333 -20.51 -2.76 -2.68
C GLN A 333 -19.69 -2.62 -1.38
N ILE A 334 -18.79 -1.62 -1.31
CA ILE A 334 -18.02 -1.32 -0.10
C ILE A 334 -18.95 -0.92 1.05
N ARG A 335 -20.02 -0.17 0.76
CA ARG A 335 -21.01 0.23 1.77
C ARG A 335 -21.70 -0.98 2.42
N GLU A 336 -22.01 -2.02 1.66
CA GLU A 336 -22.61 -3.25 2.16
C GLU A 336 -21.63 -4.10 2.98
N GLU A 337 -20.36 -4.16 2.60
CA GLU A 337 -19.35 -4.81 3.43
C GLU A 337 -19.15 -4.08 4.77
N VAL A 338 -19.09 -2.75 4.75
CA VAL A 338 -19.01 -1.96 5.99
C VAL A 338 -20.28 -2.11 6.83
N ASN A 339 -21.47 -2.24 6.23
CA ASN A 339 -22.72 -2.57 6.97
C ASN A 339 -22.55 -3.84 7.79
N LEU A 340 -22.05 -4.92 7.17
CA LEU A 340 -21.80 -6.19 7.84
C LEU A 340 -20.83 -6.03 9.02
N VAL A 341 -19.72 -5.30 8.81
CA VAL A 341 -18.74 -5.08 9.87
C VAL A 341 -19.32 -4.24 11.02
N VAL A 342 -20.16 -3.23 10.74
CA VAL A 342 -20.88 -2.47 11.79
C VAL A 342 -21.69 -3.41 12.66
N ARG A 343 -22.54 -4.26 12.06
CA ARG A 343 -23.42 -5.18 12.79
C ARG A 343 -22.62 -6.13 13.69
N ILE A 344 -21.53 -6.69 13.18
CA ILE A 344 -20.65 -7.58 13.94
C ILE A 344 -20.02 -6.84 15.12
N ARG A 345 -19.43 -5.67 14.87
CA ARG A 345 -18.71 -4.92 15.91
C ARG A 345 -19.62 -4.38 17.01
N VAL A 346 -20.85 -3.97 16.67
CA VAL A 346 -21.85 -3.54 17.66
C VAL A 346 -22.30 -4.71 18.51
N LYS A 347 -22.51 -5.89 17.91
CA LYS A 347 -22.85 -7.10 18.66
C LYS A 347 -21.72 -7.49 19.64
N GLU A 348 -20.48 -7.54 19.17
CA GLU A 348 -19.30 -7.81 20.03
C GLU A 348 -19.18 -6.80 21.17
N LEU A 349 -19.42 -5.52 20.89
CA LEU A 349 -19.38 -4.46 21.89
C LEU A 349 -20.50 -4.61 22.93
N ALA A 350 -21.72 -4.96 22.50
CA ALA A 350 -22.85 -5.19 23.39
C ALA A 350 -22.60 -6.36 24.34
N GLU A 351 -22.01 -7.45 23.84
CA GLU A 351 -21.61 -8.61 24.64
C GLU A 351 -20.50 -8.26 25.63
N THR A 352 -19.49 -7.50 25.19
CA THR A 352 -18.33 -7.15 26.04
C THR A 352 -18.66 -6.11 27.11
N ALA A 353 -19.53 -5.15 26.79
CA ALA A 353 -19.90 -4.04 27.69
C ALA A 353 -21.26 -4.23 28.38
N LEU A 354 -21.88 -5.42 28.26
CA LEU A 354 -23.18 -5.76 28.85
C LEU A 354 -24.28 -4.72 28.53
N LEU A 355 -24.34 -4.27 27.27
CA LEU A 355 -25.35 -3.31 26.83
C LEU A 355 -26.73 -3.96 26.74
N SER A 356 -27.79 -3.21 27.03
CA SER A 356 -29.16 -3.69 26.79
C SER A 356 -29.45 -3.81 25.29
N SER A 357 -30.39 -4.69 24.94
CA SER A 357 -30.84 -4.88 23.55
C SER A 357 -31.29 -3.56 22.90
N ASP A 358 -31.96 -2.68 23.65
CA ASP A 358 -32.41 -1.37 23.16
C ASP A 358 -31.24 -0.43 22.84
N VAL A 359 -30.19 -0.44 23.66
CA VAL A 359 -28.98 0.36 23.42
C VAL A 359 -28.22 -0.19 22.22
N GLN A 360 -28.08 -1.51 22.12
CA GLN A 360 -27.43 -2.18 20.98
C GLN A 360 -28.12 -1.82 19.65
N GLN A 361 -29.45 -1.96 19.58
CA GLN A 361 -30.20 -1.67 18.36
C GLN A 361 -30.11 -0.20 17.95
N ARG A 362 -30.16 0.72 18.91
CA ARG A 362 -29.98 2.16 18.63
C ARG A 362 -28.56 2.48 18.14
N LEU A 363 -27.54 1.82 18.70
CA LEU A 363 -26.13 1.99 18.32
C LEU A 363 -25.86 1.47 16.91
N GLU A 364 -26.41 0.29 16.58
CA GLU A 364 -26.39 -0.28 15.23
C GLU A 364 -27.09 0.65 14.25
N HIS A 365 -28.30 1.12 14.58
CA HIS A 365 -29.06 2.02 13.72
C HIS A 365 -28.29 3.32 13.42
N GLN A 366 -27.72 3.98 14.43
CA GLN A 366 -26.94 5.21 14.22
C GLN A 366 -25.72 4.98 13.34
N LEU A 367 -24.91 3.94 13.59
CA LEU A 367 -23.70 3.66 12.80
C LEU A 367 -24.03 3.25 11.35
N LEU A 368 -25.18 2.59 11.12
CA LEU A 368 -25.65 2.21 9.79
C LEU A 368 -26.19 3.39 8.96
N GLN A 369 -26.67 4.46 9.60
CA GLN A 369 -27.17 5.67 8.92
C GLN A 369 -26.06 6.64 8.50
N MET A 370 -24.80 6.40 8.89
CA MET A 370 -23.70 7.31 8.59
C MET A 370 -23.18 7.17 7.15
N GLU A 371 -23.16 8.29 6.43
CA GLU A 371 -22.64 8.40 5.06
C GLU A 371 -21.09 8.43 5.03
N HIS A 372 -20.50 7.92 3.94
CA HIS A 372 -19.06 7.94 3.66
C HIS A 372 -18.14 7.32 4.75
N ARG A 373 -18.67 6.36 5.51
CA ARG A 373 -17.92 5.64 6.56
C ARG A 373 -16.81 4.74 5.99
N THR A 374 -15.67 4.71 6.68
CA THR A 374 -14.52 3.85 6.38
C THR A 374 -14.28 2.84 7.50
N TYR A 375 -13.54 1.76 7.23
CA TYR A 375 -13.16 0.77 8.25
C TYR A 375 -12.38 1.38 9.42
N LEU A 376 -11.50 2.34 9.14
CA LEU A 376 -10.72 3.05 10.17
C LEU A 376 -11.63 3.88 11.08
N TRP A 377 -12.57 4.62 10.49
CA TRP A 377 -13.52 5.39 11.27
C TRP A 377 -14.37 4.49 12.18
N LEU A 378 -14.87 3.37 11.67
CA LEU A 378 -15.66 2.42 12.46
C LEU A 378 -14.85 1.87 13.64
N TYR A 379 -13.57 1.54 13.42
CA TYR A 379 -12.67 1.12 14.48
C TYR A 379 -12.54 2.19 15.58
N LEU A 380 -12.28 3.45 15.21
CA LEU A 380 -12.13 4.56 16.16
C LEU A 380 -13.42 4.83 16.93
N ALA A 381 -14.58 4.80 16.26
CA ALA A 381 -15.88 5.02 16.89
C ALA A 381 -16.20 3.94 17.93
N ILE A 382 -16.00 2.66 17.59
CA ILE A 382 -16.23 1.55 18.51
C ILE A 382 -15.25 1.59 19.70
N ASP A 383 -13.99 1.95 19.46
CA ASP A 383 -13.01 2.09 20.54
C ASP A 383 -13.31 3.27 21.47
N ASP A 384 -13.82 4.40 20.94
CA ASP A 384 -14.27 5.54 21.75
C ASP A 384 -15.45 5.17 22.66
N ILE A 385 -16.44 4.44 22.11
CA ILE A 385 -17.60 3.97 22.87
C ILE A 385 -17.12 3.00 23.95
N ARG A 386 -16.24 2.05 23.60
CA ARG A 386 -15.68 1.07 24.55
C ARG A 386 -14.92 1.74 25.70
N THR A 387 -14.05 2.69 25.39
CA THR A 387 -13.26 3.41 26.41
C THR A 387 -14.15 4.26 27.31
N THR A 388 -15.17 4.93 26.75
CA THR A 388 -16.13 5.72 27.53
C THR A 388 -16.96 4.85 28.49
N LEU A 389 -17.38 3.66 28.04
CA LEU A 389 -18.15 2.70 28.85
C LEU A 389 -17.32 2.08 29.99
N LYS A 390 -16.00 1.93 29.81
CA LYS A 390 -15.10 1.28 30.78
C LYS A 390 -15.00 2.04 32.13
N TYR A 391 -15.33 3.33 32.18
CA TYR A 391 -15.09 4.19 33.34
C TYR A 391 -16.36 4.81 33.97
N ARG A 392 -17.58 4.38 33.60
CA ARG A 392 -18.85 4.99 34.09
C ARG A 392 -19.79 3.97 34.74
N LEU A 393 -20.47 4.40 35.81
CA LEU A 393 -21.30 3.56 36.70
C LEU A 393 -22.72 3.25 36.17
N LEU A 394 -23.21 3.94 35.12
CA LEU A 394 -24.58 3.80 34.58
C LEU A 394 -24.60 3.95 33.03
N PRO A 395 -24.60 2.86 32.25
CA PRO A 395 -24.38 2.89 30.79
C PRO A 395 -25.63 3.02 29.90
N ALA A 396 -26.86 3.16 30.43
CA ALA A 396 -28.08 2.95 29.64
C ALA A 396 -28.71 4.21 28.98
N GLU A 397 -28.62 5.41 29.58
CA GLU A 397 -29.34 6.61 29.07
C GLU A 397 -28.42 7.65 28.38
N GLU A 398 -27.17 7.83 28.84
CA GLU A 398 -26.24 8.83 28.27
C GLU A 398 -25.45 8.33 27.03
N SER A 399 -25.32 7.02 26.84
CA SER A 399 -24.34 6.40 25.92
C SER A 399 -24.53 6.68 24.42
N ILE A 400 -25.71 7.12 24.00
CA ILE A 400 -26.06 7.33 22.58
C ILE A 400 -25.93 8.80 22.15
N GLN A 401 -25.99 9.74 23.08
CA GLN A 401 -25.69 11.14 22.79
C GLN A 401 -24.18 11.40 22.55
N LEU A 402 -23.34 10.41 22.88
CA LEU A 402 -21.88 10.50 22.78
C LEU A 402 -21.31 9.99 21.45
N ILE A 403 -22.12 9.37 20.58
CA ILE A 403 -21.65 8.91 19.25
C ILE A 403 -21.65 10.11 18.31
N PRO A 404 -20.49 10.47 17.72
CA PRO A 404 -20.42 11.59 16.81
C PRO A 404 -21.30 11.33 15.58
N PRO A 405 -22.19 12.26 15.20
CA PRO A 405 -23.15 12.05 14.10
C PRO A 405 -22.48 12.03 12.71
N SER A 406 -21.21 12.44 12.63
CA SER A 406 -20.42 12.45 11.40
C SER A 406 -18.95 12.13 11.69
N VAL A 407 -18.22 11.77 10.64
CA VAL A 407 -16.75 11.64 10.67
C VAL A 407 -16.12 12.95 11.17
N ASP A 408 -16.59 14.08 10.67
CA ASP A 408 -16.15 15.42 11.08
C ASP A 408 -16.42 15.67 12.58
N ALA A 409 -17.60 15.31 13.10
CA ALA A 409 -17.90 15.44 14.52
C ALA A 409 -17.04 14.52 15.41
N ALA A 410 -16.63 13.36 14.88
CA ALA A 410 -15.73 12.45 15.59
C ALA A 410 -14.34 13.06 15.73
N TYR A 411 -13.83 13.67 14.65
CA TYR A 411 -12.57 14.41 14.68
C TYR A 411 -12.66 15.63 15.61
N GLU A 412 -13.75 16.39 15.60
CA GLU A 412 -13.97 17.52 16.52
C GLU A 412 -13.96 17.07 17.99
N LYS A 413 -14.58 15.93 18.31
CA LYS A 413 -14.57 15.37 19.67
C LYS A 413 -13.18 14.91 20.10
N ILE A 414 -12.38 14.36 19.18
CA ILE A 414 -10.97 14.02 19.42
C ILE A 414 -10.16 15.29 19.63
N LEU A 415 -10.40 16.33 18.84
CA LEU A 415 -9.74 17.63 18.98
C LEU A 415 -10.09 18.31 20.31
N ALA A 416 -11.33 18.20 20.76
CA ALA A 416 -11.80 18.75 22.04
C ALA A 416 -11.16 18.12 23.28
N ARG A 417 -10.56 16.92 23.16
CA ARG A 417 -9.81 16.26 24.24
C ARG A 417 -8.38 16.78 24.39
N ILE A 418 -7.92 17.57 23.44
CA ILE A 418 -6.57 18.12 23.45
C ILE A 418 -6.55 19.28 24.45
N PRO A 419 -5.61 19.28 25.43
CA PRO A 419 -5.52 20.39 26.36
C PRO A 419 -5.22 21.70 25.60
N SER A 420 -5.81 22.80 26.06
CA SER A 420 -5.84 24.09 25.35
C SER A 420 -4.46 24.61 24.95
N ASN A 421 -3.41 24.25 25.70
CA ASN A 421 -2.01 24.58 25.41
C ASN A 421 -1.38 23.77 24.26
N GLN A 422 -2.01 22.70 23.79
CA GLN A 422 -1.51 21.83 22.71
C GLN A 422 -2.37 21.88 21.43
N VAL A 423 -3.53 22.54 21.46
CA VAL A 423 -4.44 22.64 20.31
C VAL A 423 -3.73 23.20 19.07
N HIS A 424 -2.87 24.21 19.26
CA HIS A 424 -2.09 24.79 18.16
C HIS A 424 -1.15 23.76 17.52
N THR A 425 -0.40 23.03 18.35
CA THR A 425 0.54 21.99 17.92
C THR A 425 -0.17 20.85 17.18
N VAL A 426 -1.29 20.36 17.72
CA VAL A 426 -2.01 19.27 17.08
C VAL A 426 -2.69 19.71 15.79
N ARG A 427 -3.19 20.96 15.73
CA ARG A 427 -3.68 21.53 14.46
C ARG A 427 -2.57 21.58 13.41
N LYS A 428 -1.34 21.93 13.80
CA LYS A 428 -0.16 21.87 12.92
C LYS A 428 0.16 20.45 12.47
N ILE A 429 0.11 19.47 13.38
CA ILE A 429 0.27 18.05 13.01
C ILE A 429 -0.77 17.65 11.97
N PHE A 430 -2.05 17.97 12.18
CA PHE A 430 -3.09 17.64 11.20
C PHE A 430 -2.90 18.36 9.86
N GLN A 431 -2.51 19.63 9.87
CA GLN A 431 -2.16 20.36 8.64
C GLN A 431 -1.01 19.68 7.88
N ILE A 432 0.02 19.23 8.59
CA ILE A 432 1.16 18.50 8.02
C ILE A 432 0.68 17.15 7.46
N ILE A 433 -0.14 16.39 8.20
CA ILE A 433 -0.67 15.10 7.74
C ILE A 433 -1.53 15.29 6.47
N VAL A 434 -2.42 16.27 6.48
CA VAL A 434 -3.32 16.54 5.36
C VAL A 434 -2.53 17.00 4.13
N GLY A 435 -1.52 17.86 4.32
CA GLY A 435 -0.69 18.35 3.21
C GLY A 435 0.44 17.39 2.79
N ALA A 436 0.61 16.26 3.46
CA ALA A 436 1.65 15.30 3.09
C ALA A 436 1.20 14.46 1.89
N ARG A 437 2.00 14.46 0.82
CA ARG A 437 1.76 13.63 -0.39
C ARG A 437 1.80 12.12 -0.14
N ARG A 438 2.34 11.71 1.01
CA ARG A 438 2.40 10.32 1.47
C ARG A 438 2.38 10.25 3.00
N PRO A 439 2.14 9.07 3.58
CA PRO A 439 2.35 8.86 5.00
C PRO A 439 3.77 9.26 5.41
N LEU A 440 3.88 10.10 6.45
CA LEU A 440 5.15 10.52 7.03
C LEU A 440 5.61 9.51 8.07
N THR A 441 6.89 9.20 8.07
CA THR A 441 7.51 8.49 9.20
C THR A 441 7.47 9.38 10.45
N THR A 442 7.57 8.76 11.63
CA THR A 442 7.60 9.51 12.90
C THR A 442 8.72 10.56 12.93
N GLN A 443 9.86 10.25 12.30
CA GLN A 443 11.00 11.16 12.22
C GLN A 443 10.71 12.35 11.28
N GLU A 444 10.12 12.09 10.11
CA GLU A 444 9.71 13.16 9.18
C GLU A 444 8.63 14.04 9.78
N MET A 445 7.66 13.47 10.48
CA MET A 445 6.65 14.22 11.22
C MET A 445 7.28 15.09 12.31
N ALA A 446 8.23 14.57 13.08
CA ALA A 446 8.91 15.33 14.12
C ALA A 446 9.71 16.51 13.54
N MET A 447 10.39 16.31 12.39
CA MET A 447 11.10 17.38 11.69
C MET A 447 10.13 18.42 11.12
N ALA A 448 9.09 17.99 10.41
CA ALA A 448 8.08 18.87 9.84
C ALA A 448 7.37 19.69 10.93
N LEU A 449 7.04 19.07 12.06
CA LEU A 449 6.45 19.75 13.21
C LEU A 449 7.42 20.74 13.86
N GLY A 450 8.69 20.38 13.99
CA GLY A 450 9.74 21.27 14.50
C GLY A 450 9.89 22.53 13.63
N ILE A 451 9.91 22.37 12.31
CA ILE A 451 9.93 23.48 11.34
C ILE A 451 8.66 24.33 11.48
N ALA A 452 7.48 23.68 11.51
CA ALA A 452 6.19 24.37 11.56
C ALA A 452 5.95 25.17 12.85
N LEU A 453 6.57 24.77 13.97
CA LEU A 453 6.46 25.45 15.25
C LEU A 453 7.59 26.46 15.51
N SER A 454 8.68 26.41 14.74
CA SER A 454 9.85 27.27 14.89
C SER A 454 10.33 27.77 13.53
N PRO A 455 9.63 28.75 12.92
CA PRO A 455 9.96 29.26 11.57
C PRO A 455 11.32 29.96 11.46
N ARG A 456 12.08 30.08 12.56
CA ARG A 456 13.46 30.61 12.61
C ARG A 456 14.53 29.52 12.73
N SER A 457 14.20 28.24 12.57
CA SER A 457 15.24 27.22 12.53
C SER A 457 16.08 27.40 11.26
N GLN A 458 17.41 27.51 11.42
CA GLN A 458 18.37 27.56 10.29
C GLN A 458 18.10 26.43 9.27
N THR A 459 17.59 25.29 9.75
CA THR A 459 17.18 24.13 8.95
C THR A 459 16.05 24.37 7.95
N ALA A 460 15.14 25.32 8.15
CA ALA A 460 14.03 25.56 7.21
C ALA A 460 14.50 26.33 5.95
N ALA A 461 15.39 27.31 6.15
CA ALA A 461 16.04 28.05 5.07
C ALA A 461 17.11 27.20 4.36
N GLU A 462 17.87 26.38 5.11
CA GLU A 462 18.84 25.43 4.55
C GLU A 462 18.18 24.27 3.77
N ALA A 463 16.94 23.91 4.11
CA ALA A 463 16.16 22.88 3.40
C ALA A 463 15.25 23.44 2.29
N GLY A 464 15.19 24.76 2.10
CA GLY A 464 14.37 25.41 1.07
C GLY A 464 12.85 25.25 1.26
N ILE A 465 12.37 25.05 2.51
CA ILE A 465 10.96 24.80 2.78
C ILE A 465 10.25 26.13 3.03
N ILE A 466 9.42 26.53 2.08
CA ILE A 466 8.58 27.73 2.15
C ILE A 466 7.37 27.44 3.05
N PRO A 467 7.12 28.20 4.14
CA PRO A 467 5.91 28.06 4.94
C PRO A 467 4.68 28.49 4.14
N MET A 468 3.85 27.54 3.70
CA MET A 468 2.56 27.79 3.06
C MET A 468 1.42 27.79 4.08
N ASP A 469 0.43 28.66 3.90
CA ASP A 469 -0.83 28.58 4.64
C ASP A 469 -1.76 27.48 4.06
N ALA A 470 -2.92 27.27 4.70
CA ALA A 470 -3.79 26.12 4.40
C ALA A 470 -4.30 26.09 2.95
N ILE A 471 -4.64 27.23 2.35
CA ILE A 471 -5.17 27.25 0.99
C ILE A 471 -4.07 27.04 -0.05
N HIS A 472 -2.89 27.64 0.15
CA HIS A 472 -1.74 27.46 -0.74
C HIS A 472 -1.23 26.01 -0.69
N LEU A 473 -1.17 25.41 0.50
CA LEU A 473 -0.75 24.01 0.67
C LEU A 473 -1.78 23.03 0.07
N ALA A 474 -3.08 23.29 0.25
CA ALA A 474 -4.13 22.49 -0.36
C ALA A 474 -4.09 22.58 -1.89
N ALA A 475 -3.82 23.77 -2.43
CA ALA A 475 -3.67 23.99 -3.85
C ALA A 475 -2.41 23.36 -4.44
N PHE A 476 -1.30 23.35 -3.70
CA PHE A 476 -0.04 22.72 -4.09
C PHE A 476 -0.12 21.18 -4.18
N ASN A 477 -1.03 20.55 -3.41
CA ASN A 477 -1.14 19.09 -3.26
C ASN A 477 -2.45 18.48 -3.81
N GLU A 478 -3.18 19.18 -4.68
CA GLU A 478 -4.42 18.68 -5.31
C GLU A 478 -5.57 18.35 -4.35
N HIS A 479 -5.63 18.98 -3.17
CA HIS A 479 -6.69 18.72 -2.20
C HIS A 479 -7.99 19.48 -2.53
N THR A 480 -8.60 19.15 -3.67
CA THR A 480 -9.78 19.84 -4.23
C THR A 480 -10.93 20.03 -3.21
N ARG A 481 -11.26 19.01 -2.42
CA ARG A 481 -12.30 19.12 -1.36
C ARG A 481 -11.93 20.08 -0.24
N MET A 482 -10.66 20.15 0.12
CA MET A 482 -10.18 21.08 1.16
C MET A 482 -10.19 22.51 0.62
N VAL A 483 -9.72 22.71 -0.61
CA VAL A 483 -9.81 24.00 -1.30
C VAL A 483 -11.27 24.47 -1.35
N GLN A 484 -12.21 23.59 -1.70
CA GLN A 484 -13.64 23.91 -1.70
C GLN A 484 -14.13 24.34 -0.32
N LYS A 485 -13.84 23.57 0.74
CA LYS A 485 -14.24 23.91 2.12
C LYS A 485 -13.68 25.26 2.56
N LEU A 486 -12.41 25.54 2.25
CA LEU A 486 -11.76 26.80 2.60
C LEU A 486 -12.39 28.00 1.85
N LEU A 487 -12.72 27.83 0.57
CA LEU A 487 -13.37 28.87 -0.25
C LEU A 487 -14.81 29.17 0.14
N THR A 488 -15.50 28.26 0.82
CA THR A 488 -16.89 28.47 1.29
C THR A 488 -17.01 29.16 2.66
N GLY A 489 -15.90 29.56 3.29
CA GLY A 489 -15.90 30.25 4.58
C GLY A 489 -16.07 31.78 4.50
N ASP A 490 -16.46 32.42 5.60
CA ASP A 490 -16.85 33.85 5.68
C ASP A 490 -15.71 34.87 5.46
N GLU A 491 -14.42 34.45 5.41
CA GLU A 491 -13.25 35.34 5.31
C GLU A 491 -12.24 34.95 4.21
N ASN A 492 -12.69 34.43 3.07
CA ASN A 492 -11.75 33.92 2.05
C ASN A 492 -11.49 34.90 0.90
N ASP A 493 -10.26 35.43 0.85
CA ASP A 493 -9.72 36.10 -0.34
C ASP A 493 -9.02 35.05 -1.23
N THR A 494 -9.69 34.66 -2.32
CA THR A 494 -9.20 33.68 -3.30
C THR A 494 -7.87 34.11 -3.95
N ASN A 495 -7.57 35.41 -3.95
CA ASN A 495 -6.37 35.99 -4.57
C ASN A 495 -5.27 36.32 -3.57
N LYS A 496 -5.46 35.99 -2.29
CA LYS A 496 -4.44 36.17 -1.26
C LYS A 496 -3.14 35.50 -1.69
N ALA A 497 -2.05 36.25 -1.61
CA ALA A 497 -0.71 35.74 -1.83
C ALA A 497 -0.08 35.23 -0.52
N ASP A 498 0.79 34.22 -0.63
CA ASP A 498 1.67 33.78 0.45
C ASP A 498 2.92 34.67 0.60
N ASP A 499 3.83 34.28 1.49
CA ASP A 499 5.08 35.01 1.76
C ASP A 499 6.03 35.06 0.54
N THR A 500 5.80 34.23 -0.49
CA THR A 500 6.55 34.30 -1.77
C THR A 500 5.91 35.25 -2.77
N GLY A 501 4.74 35.80 -2.44
CA GLY A 501 3.91 36.54 -3.37
C GLY A 501 3.10 35.64 -4.30
N SER A 502 3.09 34.32 -4.14
CA SER A 502 2.32 33.40 -5.00
C SER A 502 0.93 33.17 -4.41
N ASN A 503 -0.12 33.22 -5.23
CA ASN A 503 -1.46 32.83 -4.80
C ASN A 503 -1.72 31.32 -5.01
N ALA A 504 -2.86 30.83 -4.51
CA ALA A 504 -3.25 29.42 -4.64
C ALA A 504 -3.33 28.95 -6.11
N LEU A 505 -3.77 29.82 -7.03
CA LEU A 505 -3.90 29.50 -8.45
C LEU A 505 -2.53 29.26 -9.10
N ILE A 506 -1.51 30.03 -8.73
CA ILE A 506 -0.13 29.85 -9.20
C ILE A 506 0.42 28.48 -8.76
N TRP A 507 0.20 28.09 -7.50
CA TRP A 507 0.68 26.78 -7.00
C TRP A 507 -0.03 25.57 -7.63
N ALA A 508 -1.35 25.66 -7.82
CA ALA A 508 -2.11 24.64 -8.53
C ALA A 508 -1.62 24.50 -9.99
N SER A 509 -1.37 25.64 -10.63
CA SER A 509 -0.94 25.69 -12.03
C SER A 509 0.49 25.18 -12.23
N LEU A 510 1.39 25.46 -11.28
CA LEU A 510 2.74 24.92 -11.27
C LEU A 510 2.77 23.38 -11.23
N ASN A 511 1.85 22.77 -10.47
CA ASN A 511 1.80 21.32 -10.29
C ASN A 511 0.86 20.59 -11.26
N GLY A 512 0.09 21.32 -12.09
CA GLY A 512 -0.79 20.71 -13.10
C GLY A 512 -2.14 20.24 -12.57
N HIS A 513 -2.53 20.71 -11.38
CA HIS A 513 -3.70 20.24 -10.63
C HIS A 513 -5.00 20.78 -11.22
N THR A 514 -5.43 20.17 -12.33
CA THR A 514 -6.52 20.66 -13.18
C THR A 514 -7.83 20.88 -12.41
N GLY A 515 -8.21 19.95 -11.52
CA GLY A 515 -9.44 20.08 -10.72
C GLY A 515 -9.40 21.21 -9.70
N VAL A 516 -8.23 21.48 -9.10
CA VAL A 516 -8.05 22.61 -8.20
C VAL A 516 -8.03 23.93 -8.98
N THR A 517 -7.35 23.99 -10.11
CA THR A 517 -7.33 25.18 -10.97
C THR A 517 -8.73 25.55 -11.42
N GLU A 518 -9.52 24.58 -11.87
CA GLU A 518 -10.92 24.79 -12.26
C GLU A 518 -11.74 25.35 -11.10
N LEU A 519 -11.63 24.73 -9.92
CA LEU A 519 -12.36 25.16 -8.73
C LEU A 519 -11.96 26.58 -8.28
N LEU A 520 -10.68 26.92 -8.28
CA LEU A 520 -10.21 28.27 -7.91
C LEU A 520 -10.75 29.33 -8.87
N LEU A 521 -10.71 29.06 -10.18
CA LEU A 521 -11.26 29.98 -11.19
C LEU A 521 -12.78 30.15 -11.04
N GLN A 522 -13.51 29.07 -10.76
CA GLN A 522 -14.96 29.13 -10.48
C GLN A 522 -15.30 30.00 -9.25
N TYR A 523 -14.41 30.04 -8.26
CA TYR A 523 -14.54 30.86 -7.05
C TYR A 523 -13.85 32.24 -7.17
N GLY A 524 -13.60 32.71 -8.40
CA GLY A 524 -13.16 34.08 -8.67
C GLY A 524 -11.67 34.35 -8.49
N ALA A 525 -10.82 33.31 -8.56
CA ALA A 525 -9.38 33.53 -8.70
C ALA A 525 -9.09 34.33 -9.98
N ASP A 526 -8.30 35.39 -9.86
CA ASP A 526 -7.86 36.21 -10.99
C ASP A 526 -6.78 35.45 -11.77
N ALA A 527 -7.12 35.04 -13.00
CA ALA A 527 -6.22 34.34 -13.92
C ALA A 527 -4.96 35.17 -14.26
N ASN A 528 -5.02 36.49 -14.07
CA ASN A 528 -3.95 37.44 -14.36
C ASN A 528 -3.20 37.92 -13.12
N ALA A 529 -3.53 37.39 -11.94
CA ALA A 529 -2.81 37.72 -10.71
C ALA A 529 -1.31 37.48 -10.87
N GLN A 530 -0.53 38.53 -10.64
CA GLN A 530 0.91 38.48 -10.73
C GLN A 530 1.55 38.23 -9.37
N GLY A 531 2.56 37.37 -9.34
CA GLY A 531 3.21 37.00 -8.10
C GLY A 531 4.17 35.82 -8.22
N GLY A 532 5.03 35.69 -7.22
CA GLY A 532 5.97 34.58 -7.13
C GLY A 532 7.06 34.57 -8.18
N TYR A 533 7.81 33.47 -8.17
CA TYR A 533 8.97 33.26 -9.04
C TYR A 533 8.63 33.17 -10.53
N TYR A 534 7.51 32.52 -10.86
CA TYR A 534 7.06 32.29 -12.24
C TYR A 534 6.23 33.46 -12.80
N GLY A 535 5.93 34.49 -12.02
CA GLY A 535 5.22 35.67 -12.48
C GLY A 535 3.69 35.53 -12.47
N ASN A 536 3.11 34.49 -13.06
CA ASN A 536 1.66 34.21 -12.97
C ASN A 536 1.33 32.72 -13.23
N ALA A 537 0.04 32.38 -13.13
CA ALA A 537 -0.44 31.00 -13.29
C ALA A 537 -0.16 30.41 -14.69
N LEU A 538 -0.36 31.21 -15.75
CA LEU A 538 -0.15 30.77 -17.14
C LEU A 538 1.33 30.47 -17.41
N GLN A 539 2.23 31.30 -16.89
CA GLN A 539 3.67 31.12 -16.98
C GLN A 539 4.15 29.89 -16.21
N ALA A 540 3.64 29.67 -14.99
CA ALA A 540 3.97 28.49 -14.18
C ALA A 540 3.54 27.19 -14.87
N ALA A 541 2.32 27.12 -15.38
CA ALA A 541 1.81 25.96 -16.13
C ALA A 541 2.59 25.73 -17.45
N SER A 542 2.98 26.81 -18.11
CA SER A 542 3.73 26.76 -19.37
C SER A 542 5.16 26.25 -19.20
N SER A 543 5.86 26.69 -18.14
CA SER A 543 7.20 26.17 -17.78
C SER A 543 7.17 24.67 -17.46
N ARG A 544 6.11 24.20 -16.78
CA ARG A 544 6.01 22.80 -16.32
C ARG A 544 5.33 21.84 -17.28
N GLY A 545 4.87 22.30 -18.44
CA GLY A 545 4.32 21.42 -19.48
C GLY A 545 2.84 21.03 -19.28
N HIS A 546 2.09 21.73 -18.44
CA HIS A 546 0.72 21.36 -18.06
C HIS A 546 -0.34 21.81 -19.07
N VAL A 547 -0.42 21.13 -20.20
CA VAL A 547 -1.27 21.49 -21.36
C VAL A 547 -2.73 21.79 -20.97
N LYS A 548 -3.35 20.98 -20.11
CA LYS A 548 -4.77 21.12 -19.76
C LYS A 548 -5.03 22.36 -18.90
N VAL A 549 -4.09 22.68 -18.00
CA VAL A 549 -4.14 23.90 -17.18
C VAL A 549 -3.93 25.14 -18.05
N VAL A 550 -2.95 25.12 -18.97
CA VAL A 550 -2.73 26.21 -19.92
C VAL A 550 -3.99 26.49 -20.73
N GLN A 551 -4.61 25.44 -21.27
CA GLN A 551 -5.87 25.57 -22.02
C GLN A 551 -6.96 26.26 -21.17
N MET A 552 -7.16 25.79 -19.94
CA MET A 552 -8.18 26.31 -19.04
C MET A 552 -7.93 27.78 -18.67
N LEU A 553 -6.68 28.16 -18.40
CA LEU A 553 -6.33 29.54 -18.07
C LEU A 553 -6.58 30.49 -19.26
N LEU A 554 -6.24 30.07 -20.49
CA LEU A 554 -6.52 30.84 -21.70
C LEU A 554 -8.03 30.98 -21.96
N GLU A 555 -8.79 29.90 -21.77
CA GLU A 555 -10.26 29.91 -21.87
C GLU A 555 -10.92 30.83 -20.83
N GLN A 556 -10.28 31.02 -19.66
CA GLN A 556 -10.72 31.93 -18.59
C GLN A 556 -10.10 33.33 -18.69
N GLY A 557 -9.53 33.70 -19.84
CA GLY A 557 -9.08 35.07 -20.12
C GLY A 557 -7.72 35.46 -19.52
N ALA A 558 -6.84 34.48 -19.28
CA ALA A 558 -5.44 34.79 -18.96
C ALA A 558 -4.78 35.55 -20.12
N ASP A 559 -4.08 36.64 -19.80
CA ASP A 559 -3.31 37.44 -20.74
C ASP A 559 -2.09 36.65 -21.20
N VAL A 560 -2.17 36.18 -22.45
CA VAL A 560 -1.14 35.39 -23.11
C VAL A 560 0.20 36.12 -23.21
N ASN A 561 0.19 37.45 -23.19
CA ASN A 561 1.36 38.31 -23.31
C ASN A 561 1.80 38.94 -21.97
N ALA A 562 1.19 38.52 -20.86
CA ALA A 562 1.55 39.01 -19.54
C ALA A 562 3.06 38.84 -19.28
N GLN A 563 3.68 39.94 -18.87
CA GLN A 563 5.11 39.98 -18.57
C GLN A 563 5.38 39.85 -17.07
N GLY A 564 6.40 39.08 -16.69
CA GLY A 564 6.84 38.91 -15.31
C GLY A 564 7.64 37.62 -15.11
N GLY A 565 8.03 37.36 -13.86
CA GLY A 565 8.74 36.13 -13.49
C GLY A 565 10.12 35.96 -14.13
N GLU A 566 10.75 34.81 -13.86
CA GLU A 566 12.08 34.48 -14.38
C GLU A 566 12.13 34.40 -15.93
N TYR A 567 11.15 33.72 -16.52
CA TYR A 567 11.11 33.48 -17.96
C TYR A 567 10.59 34.69 -18.75
N GLY A 568 10.02 35.69 -18.07
CA GLY A 568 9.49 36.92 -18.66
C GLY A 568 8.09 36.80 -19.26
N ASN A 569 7.73 35.68 -19.92
CA ASN A 569 6.35 35.38 -20.33
C ASN A 569 6.13 33.88 -20.58
N ALA A 570 4.88 33.49 -20.85
CA ALA A 570 4.47 32.10 -20.99
C ALA A 570 5.07 31.43 -22.24
N LEU A 571 5.15 32.16 -23.37
CA LEU A 571 5.70 31.64 -24.61
C LEU A 571 7.19 31.31 -24.47
N ARG A 572 7.96 32.18 -23.80
CA ARG A 572 9.39 31.95 -23.54
C ARG A 572 9.59 30.79 -22.56
N ALA A 573 8.78 30.70 -21.51
CA ALA A 573 8.82 29.58 -20.57
C ALA A 573 8.62 28.23 -21.29
N ALA A 574 7.57 28.10 -22.09
CA ALA A 574 7.31 26.87 -22.85
C ALA A 574 8.37 26.59 -23.91
N SER A 575 8.94 27.64 -24.53
CA SER A 575 9.98 27.51 -25.56
C SER A 575 11.32 27.09 -24.99
N SER A 576 11.67 27.56 -23.80
CA SER A 576 12.90 27.16 -23.08
C SER A 576 12.82 25.72 -22.58
N GLU A 577 11.64 25.25 -22.17
CA GLU A 577 11.46 23.93 -21.55
C GLU A 577 11.01 22.85 -22.54
N GLY A 578 10.91 23.16 -23.83
CA GLY A 578 10.63 22.17 -24.88
C GLY A 578 9.16 21.77 -25.06
N HIS A 579 8.20 22.55 -24.54
CA HIS A 579 6.79 22.17 -24.53
C HIS A 579 6.04 22.56 -25.83
N GLU A 580 6.29 21.83 -26.92
CA GLU A 580 5.77 22.11 -28.27
C GLU A 580 4.26 22.39 -28.32
N LYS A 581 3.45 21.58 -27.64
CA LYS A 581 1.98 21.71 -27.67
C LYS A 581 1.50 22.99 -26.99
N ILE A 582 2.22 23.44 -25.95
CA ILE A 582 1.91 24.70 -25.26
C ILE A 582 2.36 25.88 -26.11
N VAL A 583 3.54 25.82 -26.74
CA VAL A 583 3.98 26.84 -27.70
C VAL A 583 2.94 27.03 -28.80
N GLN A 584 2.46 25.92 -29.40
CA GLN A 584 1.42 25.98 -30.42
C GLN A 584 0.14 26.64 -29.90
N MET A 585 -0.31 26.28 -28.70
CA MET A 585 -1.53 26.81 -28.09
C MET A 585 -1.41 28.30 -27.79
N LEU A 586 -0.28 28.75 -27.23
CA LEU A 586 -0.02 30.15 -26.93
C LEU A 586 0.01 31.00 -28.21
N LEU A 587 0.68 30.54 -29.27
CA LEU A 587 0.71 31.22 -30.57
C LEU A 587 -0.69 31.33 -31.20
N GLN A 588 -1.50 30.27 -31.11
CA GLN A 588 -2.89 30.29 -31.57
C GLN A 588 -3.77 31.28 -30.80
N HIS A 589 -3.44 31.58 -29.55
CA HIS A 589 -4.12 32.57 -28.71
C HIS A 589 -3.50 33.97 -28.79
N GLY A 590 -2.59 34.21 -29.75
CA GLY A 590 -2.05 35.54 -30.03
C GLY A 590 -0.82 35.93 -29.20
N ALA A 591 -0.04 34.95 -28.73
CA ALA A 591 1.27 35.22 -28.13
C ALA A 591 2.21 35.93 -29.12
N ASP A 592 2.82 37.03 -28.71
CA ASP A 592 3.79 37.76 -29.51
C ASP A 592 5.18 37.09 -29.43
N ALA A 593 5.55 36.44 -30.53
CA ALA A 593 6.82 35.72 -30.69
C ALA A 593 8.07 36.62 -30.58
N ASN A 594 7.92 37.94 -30.72
CA ASN A 594 9.00 38.91 -30.74
C ASN A 594 9.20 39.66 -29.42
N THR A 595 8.42 39.32 -28.40
CA THR A 595 8.58 39.88 -27.06
C THR A 595 9.99 39.62 -26.50
N GLN A 596 10.67 40.71 -26.12
CA GLN A 596 12.00 40.67 -25.50
C GLN A 596 11.92 40.77 -23.97
N GLY A 597 12.82 40.09 -23.25
CA GLY A 597 12.93 40.15 -21.79
C GLY A 597 13.60 38.93 -21.16
N GLY A 598 13.76 38.93 -19.83
CA GLY A 598 14.32 37.79 -19.09
C GLY A 598 15.77 37.42 -19.45
N TYR A 599 16.22 36.25 -19.01
CA TYR A 599 17.60 35.77 -19.21
C TYR A 599 17.93 35.44 -20.68
N TYR A 600 16.97 34.84 -21.40
CA TYR A 600 17.17 34.30 -22.75
C TYR A 600 16.85 35.26 -23.91
N GLY A 601 16.36 36.48 -23.65
CA GLY A 601 16.01 37.43 -24.71
C GLY A 601 14.61 37.23 -25.28
N ASN A 602 14.42 36.51 -26.38
CA ASN A 602 13.10 36.19 -26.96
C ASN A 602 12.81 34.67 -26.96
N ALA A 603 11.59 34.26 -27.35
CA ALA A 603 11.21 32.84 -27.36
C ALA A 603 12.06 31.99 -28.32
N LEU A 604 12.47 32.57 -29.46
CA LEU A 604 13.31 31.90 -30.46
C LEU A 604 14.73 31.65 -29.94
N GLN A 605 15.32 32.62 -29.24
CA GLN A 605 16.62 32.50 -28.59
C GLN A 605 16.59 31.44 -27.49
N ALA A 606 15.53 31.41 -26.67
CA ALA A 606 15.35 30.39 -25.64
C ALA A 606 15.29 28.97 -26.24
N ALA A 607 14.44 28.76 -27.26
CA ALA A 607 14.34 27.46 -27.94
C ALA A 607 15.65 27.05 -28.65
N SER A 608 16.40 28.03 -29.18
CA SER A 608 17.67 27.77 -29.88
C SER A 608 18.78 27.40 -28.91
N SER A 609 18.85 28.06 -27.75
CA SER A 609 19.82 27.78 -26.69
C SER A 609 19.68 26.36 -26.14
N GLU A 610 18.44 25.87 -26.02
CA GLU A 610 18.13 24.56 -25.46
C GLU A 610 17.99 23.45 -26.53
N GLY A 611 18.23 23.78 -27.81
CA GLY A 611 18.24 22.80 -28.91
C GLY A 611 16.86 22.27 -29.33
N HIS A 612 15.80 23.07 -29.16
CA HIS A 612 14.42 22.66 -29.47
C HIS A 612 14.03 23.00 -30.92
N ASP A 613 14.59 22.27 -31.88
CA ASP A 613 14.45 22.51 -33.33
C ASP A 613 12.99 22.66 -33.80
N ARG A 614 12.08 21.85 -33.26
CA ARG A 614 10.66 21.88 -33.65
C ARG A 614 9.96 23.15 -33.20
N ILE A 615 10.32 23.66 -32.02
CA ILE A 615 9.83 24.94 -31.49
C ILE A 615 10.41 26.09 -32.29
N VAL A 616 11.70 26.03 -32.63
CA VAL A 616 12.35 27.00 -33.53
C VAL A 616 11.59 27.11 -34.86
N GLN A 617 11.29 25.97 -35.50
CA GLN A 617 10.50 25.95 -36.73
C GLN A 617 9.11 26.57 -36.53
N MET A 618 8.43 26.26 -35.42
CA MET A 618 7.10 26.78 -35.12
C MET A 618 7.09 28.30 -34.91
N LEU A 619 8.06 28.82 -34.18
CA LEU A 619 8.23 30.26 -33.93
C LEU A 619 8.54 31.02 -35.22
N LEU A 620 9.42 30.48 -36.08
CA LEU A 620 9.72 31.07 -37.39
C LEU A 620 8.49 31.12 -38.30
N GLN A 621 7.67 30.06 -38.29
CA GLN A 621 6.40 30.04 -39.02
C GLN A 621 5.40 31.09 -38.53
N HIS A 622 5.50 31.51 -37.26
CA HIS A 622 4.66 32.55 -36.66
C HIS A 622 5.36 33.92 -36.61
N GLY A 623 6.40 34.13 -37.43
CA GLY A 623 6.98 35.46 -37.64
C GLY A 623 7.97 35.91 -36.55
N ALA A 624 8.60 34.98 -35.84
CA ALA A 624 9.69 35.32 -34.92
C ALA A 624 10.90 35.90 -35.68
N ASP A 625 11.41 37.04 -35.22
CA ASP A 625 12.61 37.69 -35.73
C ASP A 625 13.87 36.97 -35.21
N VAL A 626 14.78 36.70 -36.14
CA VAL A 626 16.07 36.00 -35.93
C VAL A 626 17.19 36.94 -35.49
N ASN A 627 17.05 38.23 -35.76
CA ASN A 627 18.06 39.26 -35.51
C ASN A 627 17.93 40.10 -34.21
N PRO A 628 16.95 39.90 -33.30
CA PRO A 628 16.90 40.69 -32.07
C PRO A 628 18.19 40.53 -31.27
N GLN A 629 18.74 41.66 -30.83
CA GLN A 629 19.88 41.71 -29.92
C GLN A 629 19.35 41.79 -28.48
N GLY A 630 19.79 40.88 -27.61
CA GLY A 630 19.39 40.85 -26.19
C GLY A 630 19.55 39.46 -25.53
N GLY A 631 19.54 39.42 -24.19
CA GLY A 631 19.79 38.21 -23.40
C GLY A 631 21.28 37.87 -23.23
N TYR A 632 21.60 36.83 -22.45
CA TYR A 632 22.99 36.42 -22.16
C TYR A 632 23.80 36.07 -23.43
N TYR A 633 23.11 35.54 -24.45
CA TYR A 633 23.74 34.99 -25.67
C TYR A 633 23.73 35.94 -26.88
N GLY A 634 23.25 37.17 -26.75
CA GLY A 634 23.29 38.17 -27.83
C GLY A 634 22.21 38.01 -28.90
N ASN A 635 22.27 36.98 -29.75
CA ASN A 635 21.26 36.66 -30.78
C ASN A 635 21.00 35.14 -30.88
N ALA A 636 19.96 34.73 -31.63
CA ALA A 636 19.57 33.32 -31.72
C ALA A 636 20.66 32.43 -32.33
N LEU A 637 21.45 32.95 -33.28
CA LEU A 637 22.55 32.23 -33.92
C LEU A 637 23.74 32.03 -32.98
N GLN A 638 24.00 33.01 -32.10
CA GLN A 638 25.03 32.95 -31.05
C GLN A 638 24.62 32.01 -29.91
N ALA A 639 23.33 31.93 -29.58
CA ALA A 639 22.81 30.98 -28.59
C ALA A 639 23.04 29.51 -28.96
N VAL A 640 23.04 29.17 -30.26
CA VAL A 640 23.32 27.79 -30.75
C VAL A 640 24.81 27.41 -30.63
N MET A 641 25.71 28.39 -30.53
CA MET A 641 27.16 28.16 -30.49
C MET A 641 27.75 28.17 -29.06
N GLY A 642 26.92 28.43 -28.03
CA GLY A 642 27.31 28.67 -26.64
C GLY A 642 27.50 27.42 -25.79
#